data_AF-A0A0R1ERW0-F1
#
_entry.id   AF-A0A0R1ERW0-F1
#
_cell.length_a   1.000
_cell.length_b   1.000
_cell.length_c   1.000
_cell.angle_alpha   90.00
_cell.angle_beta   90.00
_cell.angle_gamma   90.00
#
_symmetry.space_group_name_H-M   'P 1'
#
loop_
_entity.id
_entity.type
_entity.pdbx_description
1 polymer ?
#
loop_
_entity_poly.entity_id
_entity_poly.type
_entity_poly.pdbx_seq_one_letter_code
_entity_poly.pdbx_strand_id
1 'polypeptide(L)'
;MEIKELFKRPIDRNIQGVIKVDQDDDANVRQELEEYVVTKELQRHFADFFSAFNESLHGPTDDMGVWISGFFGSGKSHFLKIISYILSNRPVNQKPAVDFFDDKINDPMVLNDMHAAAAAKNKVILFNIDAKAKDNSGTDQQSILKVFMQVFNEMQGFTDVDFWIAELERKLTDAGKFDAFKEQISSIDPKHQSWEELRDAYYFNKGTIQAAMVASGYASESNAEGFIEQLSTPYEISIEEFADCVSAYTKKTGNRVIFLADEVGQFIGDSVQRMLNLQTIVEQLGTKTHGKAWVVVTSQQAIDKVTDIASGQDFSKIQGRFKTRIAMSSTNVDEVIRQRLLTKTEPAENLLESKYEANAASINNAIDFDDGISRPKYNSGRDFAQNYPFIPYQFDLLQDVLTAIRENGSEGKHLSEGERSMLSLFQESAEAMMTSEDNVLAPFSLFFEGLDQFLDHTHAIVIQRARESAKVNPDHEDNPFTLQILKVLFMVKYVKKFKATLNNITTLMIDKVDVDRVVLKKRVSDALTILVNQEFVENNLSDKTYEFLTDAEQDITRDIKNQQIESGDISRQISDYLFEGKSALNGAYSYPKLNGRYIFNFDKKIDNVDSVQHRNPLTVHVVTPLDGDFQNETDFLQASSGIESNAVLVALPATSDYIDQVRRALKIEHFVNTNPTGRDERYKIMVDARQGERVQLLKQANIQMTNALDDADVYVGGRKIESEASFKNRLDAAMKLLIDNNYRKLDYINAAKSEKDIQDLFDPDRLSIDEGDNRQALDALTDWLIQENQNNTHVTMTSILAKFRGIPYGYTEEDIEWLLAKLVTDGKLKMFFNGSPINTLSDGISSKAMTEFFTKKQKRTNLAFQVRPEIPANKIKKMREVAAEVFDKKTFDSDNEEQMASELKAKIQSDLKNLQDFENLDQRFPGHVLLQTGIRMSKDLVTINDASVFYDYVFKNADRLEDWHEDYIDDGIRDFYFSIPQREIWEQGLEAVRNYQQSRDFLSDGDLKEIAKQLETALKSQKLRKETVPSIKELRAQFNELFIQAFDKEAAKYLAEIEELKKRGLDRLSDSGLEATTQEKLKQEFVMVIDRIAKEGQDATTINALAVKPAQARSQLEQLTGRIADMTAKLAVKPPVVKPKSDDSGEGTNPELVTPKVQVKKAERIVKMRQLLDPGDYKLEDSEDIEKIAALFKQRLEAKLSSEQNQVIKLEID
;
A
#
# COMPACT_ATOMS: atom_id res chain seq x y z
N MET A 1 -61.55 34.47 21.28
CA MET A 1 -60.87 35.70 21.75
C MET A 1 -59.76 36.01 20.75
N GLU A 2 -59.50 37.27 20.43
CA GLU A 2 -58.35 37.61 19.56
C GLU A 2 -57.05 37.54 20.37
N ILE A 3 -55.92 37.18 19.72
CA ILE A 3 -54.63 37.03 20.40
C ILE A 3 -54.21 38.30 21.16
N LYS A 4 -54.45 39.49 20.60
CA LYS A 4 -54.17 40.78 21.28
C LYS A 4 -54.89 40.97 22.62
N GLU A 5 -56.05 40.37 22.81
CA GLU A 5 -56.89 40.51 24.01
C GLU A 5 -56.42 39.62 25.17
N LEU A 6 -55.58 38.61 24.87
CA LEU A 6 -55.09 37.66 25.86
C LEU A 6 -54.07 38.27 26.82
N PHE A 7 -53.30 39.27 26.36
CA PHE A 7 -52.17 39.84 27.09
C PHE A 7 -52.59 40.97 28.05
N LYS A 8 -51.92 41.04 29.21
CA LYS A 8 -52.13 42.10 30.23
C LYS A 8 -51.59 43.47 29.81
N ARG A 9 -50.61 43.48 28.90
CA ARG A 9 -50.01 44.68 28.30
C ARG A 9 -50.22 44.61 26.78
N PRO A 10 -50.41 45.74 26.07
CA PRO A 10 -50.48 45.72 24.61
C PRO A 10 -49.23 45.08 24.01
N ILE A 11 -49.42 44.20 23.03
CA ILE A 11 -48.32 43.46 22.38
C ILE A 11 -47.56 44.34 21.39
N ASP A 12 -48.25 45.32 20.80
CA ASP A 12 -47.84 46.33 19.83
C ASP A 12 -47.17 47.58 20.47
N ARG A 13 -46.78 47.50 21.74
CA ARG A 13 -46.14 48.62 22.44
C ARG A 13 -44.65 48.69 22.11
N ASN A 14 -44.11 49.90 21.96
CA ASN A 14 -42.67 50.07 21.76
C ASN A 14 -41.88 49.54 22.97
N ILE A 15 -41.04 48.54 22.76
CA ILE A 15 -40.08 48.03 23.74
C ILE A 15 -38.68 48.31 23.19
N GLN A 16 -37.93 49.19 23.86
CA GLN A 16 -36.54 49.44 23.45
C GLN A 16 -35.70 48.16 23.63
N GLY A 17 -35.23 47.61 22.51
CA GLY A 17 -34.27 46.50 22.51
C GLY A 17 -32.85 46.96 22.83
N VAL A 18 -32.39 48.03 22.15
CA VAL A 18 -31.03 48.56 22.29
C VAL A 18 -31.00 49.68 23.32
N ILE A 19 -30.12 49.53 24.31
CA ILE A 19 -29.90 50.53 25.35
C ILE A 19 -29.04 51.66 24.82
N LYS A 20 -29.59 52.88 24.86
CA LYS A 20 -28.84 54.11 24.63
C LYS A 20 -28.53 54.76 25.98
N VAL A 21 -27.26 55.13 26.17
CA VAL A 21 -26.78 55.77 27.40
C VAL A 21 -27.30 57.21 27.51
N ASP A 22 -27.44 57.91 26.38
CA ASP A 22 -27.78 59.34 26.34
C ASP A 22 -29.29 59.64 26.32
N GLN A 23 -30.17 58.65 26.56
CA GLN A 23 -31.62 58.86 26.61
C GLN A 23 -32.12 59.10 28.04
N ASP A 24 -31.95 60.32 28.52
CA ASP A 24 -32.31 60.78 29.86
C ASP A 24 -33.79 61.25 29.99
N ASP A 25 -34.68 60.69 29.16
CA ASP A 25 -36.13 60.94 29.20
C ASP A 25 -36.77 60.12 30.33
N ASP A 26 -37.23 60.82 31.38
CA ASP A 26 -37.94 60.27 32.54
C ASP A 26 -39.04 59.25 32.16
N ALA A 27 -39.69 59.39 31.00
CA ALA A 27 -40.70 58.44 30.52
C ALA A 27 -40.10 57.07 30.12
N ASN A 28 -38.95 57.06 29.44
CA ASN A 28 -38.25 55.84 29.05
C ASN A 28 -37.63 55.17 30.29
N VAL A 29 -36.98 55.96 31.17
CA VAL A 29 -36.43 55.45 32.44
C VAL A 29 -37.52 54.79 33.28
N ARG A 30 -38.71 55.40 33.35
CA ARG A 30 -39.88 54.82 34.02
C ARG A 30 -40.30 53.50 33.40
N GLN A 31 -40.42 53.42 32.07
CA GLN A 31 -40.84 52.18 31.41
C GLN A 31 -39.82 51.05 31.63
N GLU A 32 -38.52 51.35 31.57
CA GLU A 32 -37.46 50.38 31.89
C GLU A 32 -37.57 49.89 33.33
N LEU A 33 -37.66 50.79 34.31
CA LEU A 33 -37.77 50.43 35.74
C LEU A 33 -39.07 49.66 36.05
N GLU A 34 -40.22 50.02 35.47
CA GLU A 34 -41.49 49.32 35.66
C GLU A 34 -41.50 47.95 34.96
N GLU A 35 -40.96 47.84 33.74
CA GLU A 35 -40.97 46.59 32.97
C GLU A 35 -39.80 45.63 33.28
N TYR A 36 -38.76 46.05 34.01
CA TYR A 36 -37.64 45.18 34.36
C TYR A 36 -38.10 43.93 35.12
N VAL A 37 -37.72 42.75 34.63
CA VAL A 37 -38.04 41.44 35.21
C VAL A 37 -36.82 40.92 35.96
N VAL A 38 -36.97 40.65 37.26
CA VAL A 38 -35.90 40.08 38.09
C VAL A 38 -36.07 38.56 38.17
N THR A 39 -35.36 37.84 37.30
CA THR A 39 -35.29 36.37 37.31
C THR A 39 -34.59 35.85 38.57
N LYS A 40 -34.73 34.54 38.85
CA LYS A 40 -34.03 33.89 39.97
C LYS A 40 -32.51 33.99 39.90
N GLU A 41 -31.96 34.12 38.70
CA GLU A 41 -30.53 34.36 38.49
C GLU A 41 -30.17 35.82 38.80
N LEU A 42 -30.96 36.79 38.29
CA LEU A 42 -30.75 38.21 38.57
C LEU A 42 -30.85 38.55 40.07
N GLN A 43 -31.70 37.85 40.84
CA GLN A 43 -31.75 38.03 42.31
C GLN A 43 -30.38 37.72 42.97
N ARG A 44 -29.62 36.74 42.45
CA ARG A 44 -28.27 36.44 42.95
C ARG A 44 -27.26 37.49 42.50
N HIS A 45 -27.29 37.89 41.23
CA HIS A 45 -26.40 38.91 40.69
C HIS A 45 -26.57 40.27 41.40
N PHE A 46 -27.80 40.63 41.78
CA PHE A 46 -28.06 41.79 42.64
C PHE A 46 -27.48 41.60 44.05
N ALA A 47 -27.64 40.43 44.67
CA ALA A 47 -27.06 40.13 45.98
C ALA A 47 -25.52 40.26 45.97
N ASP A 48 -24.86 39.64 44.99
CA ASP A 48 -23.41 39.65 44.84
C ASP A 48 -22.87 41.08 44.62
N PHE A 49 -23.58 41.89 43.82
CA PHE A 49 -23.21 43.28 43.58
C PHE A 49 -23.37 44.16 44.83
N PHE A 50 -24.58 44.18 45.41
CA PHE A 50 -24.91 45.13 46.47
C PHE A 50 -24.28 44.77 47.82
N SER A 51 -24.08 43.47 48.10
CA SER A 51 -23.29 43.02 49.25
C SER A 51 -21.84 43.53 49.18
N ALA A 52 -21.17 43.33 48.04
CA ALA A 52 -19.80 43.83 47.82
C ALA A 52 -19.72 45.37 47.87
N PHE A 53 -20.71 46.07 47.32
CA PHE A 53 -20.78 47.52 47.40
C PHE A 53 -20.90 48.00 48.86
N ASN A 54 -21.71 47.31 49.67
CA ASN A 54 -21.95 47.65 51.07
C ASN A 54 -20.77 47.35 52.01
N GLU A 55 -19.92 46.37 51.70
CA GLU A 55 -18.63 46.21 52.40
C GLU A 55 -17.84 47.55 52.39
N SER A 56 -17.86 48.28 51.28
CA SER A 56 -17.21 49.60 51.17
C SER A 56 -17.92 50.73 51.91
N LEU A 57 -19.21 50.60 52.23
CA LEU A 57 -19.92 51.58 53.06
C LEU A 57 -19.48 51.47 54.53
N HIS A 58 -19.11 50.28 54.99
CA HIS A 58 -18.82 49.98 56.39
C HIS A 58 -17.33 49.96 56.76
N GLY A 59 -16.41 49.89 55.79
CA GLY A 59 -14.97 49.97 56.04
C GLY A 59 -14.14 50.32 54.79
N PRO A 60 -12.85 50.68 54.98
CA PRO A 60 -11.94 50.88 53.86
C PRO A 60 -11.62 49.54 53.19
N THR A 61 -11.67 49.52 51.86
CA THR A 61 -11.36 48.35 51.02
C THR A 61 -10.82 48.79 49.67
N ASP A 62 -9.95 47.97 49.08
CA ASP A 62 -9.35 48.18 47.77
C ASP A 62 -10.02 47.30 46.68
N ASP A 63 -11.00 46.46 47.05
CA ASP A 63 -11.68 45.48 46.17
C ASP A 63 -12.77 46.12 45.28
N MET A 64 -12.40 47.18 44.54
CA MET A 64 -13.33 48.12 43.89
C MET A 64 -13.72 47.77 42.44
N GLY A 65 -13.24 46.64 41.91
CA GLY A 65 -13.52 46.18 40.56
C GLY A 65 -14.66 45.16 40.49
N VAL A 66 -15.65 45.42 39.63
CA VAL A 66 -16.71 44.46 39.30
C VAL A 66 -16.65 44.10 37.81
N TRP A 67 -16.59 42.80 37.50
CA TRP A 67 -16.57 42.30 36.12
C TRP A 67 -17.88 41.56 35.79
N ILE A 68 -18.69 42.15 34.91
CA ILE A 68 -19.95 41.58 34.42
C ILE A 68 -19.67 40.90 33.07
N SER A 69 -19.63 39.57 33.07
CA SER A 69 -19.35 38.73 31.91
C SER A 69 -20.60 37.99 31.42
N GLY A 70 -20.61 37.57 30.16
CA GLY A 70 -21.72 36.80 29.59
C GLY A 70 -21.91 37.05 28.10
N PHE A 71 -22.52 36.10 27.40
CA PHE A 71 -22.71 36.17 25.95
C PHE A 71 -23.51 37.41 25.53
N PHE A 72 -23.37 37.79 24.26
CA PHE A 72 -24.15 38.87 23.67
C PHE A 72 -25.65 38.55 23.76
N GLY A 73 -26.47 39.53 24.14
CA GLY A 73 -27.90 39.32 24.46
C GLY A 73 -28.21 38.76 25.86
N SER A 74 -27.23 38.49 26.73
CA SER A 74 -27.49 38.07 28.12
C SER A 74 -27.91 39.21 29.07
N GLY A 75 -28.14 40.43 28.55
CA GLY A 75 -28.67 41.56 29.32
C GLY A 75 -27.64 42.30 30.20
N LYS A 76 -26.34 42.17 29.91
CA LYS A 76 -25.25 42.82 30.69
C LYS A 76 -25.39 44.34 30.75
N SER A 77 -25.54 45.00 29.60
CA SER A 77 -25.69 46.45 29.48
C SER A 77 -26.97 46.93 30.17
N HIS A 78 -28.04 46.14 30.13
CA HIS A 78 -29.28 46.39 30.86
C HIS A 78 -29.10 46.30 32.37
N PHE A 79 -28.44 45.25 32.85
CA PHE A 79 -28.12 45.10 34.26
C PHE A 79 -27.21 46.24 34.77
N LEU A 80 -26.20 46.64 33.97
CA LEU A 80 -25.33 47.79 34.24
C LEU A 80 -26.11 49.11 34.34
N LYS A 81 -27.02 49.38 33.39
CA LYS A 81 -27.87 50.57 33.36
C LYS A 81 -28.85 50.61 34.53
N ILE A 82 -29.48 49.49 34.87
CA ILE A 82 -30.37 49.37 36.03
C ILE A 82 -29.60 49.61 37.35
N ILE A 83 -28.40 49.06 37.49
CA ILE A 83 -27.49 49.39 38.60
C ILE A 83 -27.19 50.90 38.63
N SER A 84 -26.95 51.54 37.49
CA SER A 84 -26.72 53.00 37.44
C SER A 84 -27.92 53.80 37.96
N TYR A 85 -29.16 53.37 37.67
CA TYR A 85 -30.37 54.02 38.15
C TYR A 85 -30.56 53.82 39.65
N ILE A 86 -30.36 52.60 40.16
CA ILE A 86 -30.45 52.30 41.60
C ILE A 86 -29.38 53.10 42.38
N LEU A 87 -28.13 53.13 41.91
CA LEU A 87 -27.03 53.81 42.61
C LEU A 87 -27.11 55.34 42.54
N SER A 88 -27.66 55.91 41.46
CA SER A 88 -27.88 57.37 41.35
C SER A 88 -29.14 57.82 42.11
N ASN A 89 -30.10 56.91 42.25
CA ASN A 89 -31.37 57.06 42.98
C ASN A 89 -32.13 58.37 42.70
N ARG A 90 -32.06 58.85 41.45
CA ARG A 90 -32.86 59.99 40.98
C ARG A 90 -34.36 59.63 41.09
N PRO A 91 -35.22 60.53 41.61
CA PRO A 91 -36.65 60.28 41.63
C PRO A 91 -37.22 60.31 40.20
N VAL A 92 -37.86 59.23 39.79
CA VAL A 92 -38.53 59.08 38.49
C VAL A 92 -40.03 59.03 38.75
N ASN A 93 -40.79 59.98 38.18
CA ASN A 93 -42.22 60.14 38.47
C ASN A 93 -42.53 60.19 39.99
N GLN A 94 -41.77 61.00 40.74
CA GLN A 94 -41.84 61.16 42.20
C GLN A 94 -41.50 59.91 43.05
N LYS A 95 -41.13 58.78 42.44
CA LYS A 95 -40.69 57.56 43.12
C LYS A 95 -39.17 57.39 42.97
N PRO A 96 -38.39 57.19 44.06
CA PRO A 96 -36.97 56.83 43.97
C PRO A 96 -36.75 55.59 43.11
N ALA A 97 -35.62 55.51 42.40
CA ALA A 97 -35.35 54.43 41.46
C ALA A 97 -35.26 53.05 42.14
N VAL A 98 -34.75 52.99 43.37
CA VAL A 98 -34.63 51.75 44.16
C VAL A 98 -36.00 51.16 44.55
N ASP A 99 -36.98 52.00 44.90
CA ASP A 99 -38.32 51.59 45.32
C ASP A 99 -39.10 50.82 44.21
N PHE A 100 -38.67 50.89 42.94
CA PHE A 100 -39.24 50.08 41.84
C PHE A 100 -38.90 48.59 41.93
N PHE A 101 -38.06 48.18 42.88
CA PHE A 101 -37.64 46.79 43.10
C PHE A 101 -38.28 46.13 44.33
N ASP A 102 -38.98 46.89 45.18
CA ASP A 102 -39.60 46.39 46.42
C ASP A 102 -40.60 45.23 46.19
N ASP A 103 -41.28 45.21 45.05
CA ASP A 103 -42.22 44.15 44.63
C ASP A 103 -41.60 43.11 43.67
N LYS A 104 -40.30 43.25 43.35
CA LYS A 104 -39.56 42.42 42.37
C LYS A 104 -38.50 41.52 42.99
N ILE A 105 -37.99 41.89 44.17
CA ILE A 105 -36.95 41.14 44.88
C ILE A 105 -37.57 40.50 46.11
N ASN A 106 -37.53 39.16 46.15
CA ASN A 106 -38.16 38.39 47.23
C ASN A 106 -37.30 38.31 48.50
N ASP A 107 -36.02 38.67 48.43
CA ASP A 107 -35.07 38.60 49.53
C ASP A 107 -34.97 39.94 50.28
N PRO A 108 -35.41 40.02 51.55
CA PRO A 108 -35.34 41.26 52.33
C PRO A 108 -33.91 41.74 52.60
N MET A 109 -32.90 40.85 52.61
CA MET A 109 -31.51 41.26 52.82
C MET A 109 -30.99 42.03 51.60
N VAL A 110 -31.23 41.50 50.39
CA VAL A 110 -30.84 42.16 49.12
C VAL A 110 -31.54 43.51 48.96
N LEU A 111 -32.84 43.61 49.32
CA LEU A 111 -33.55 44.88 49.34
C LEU A 111 -32.92 45.90 50.31
N ASN A 112 -32.64 45.49 51.55
CA ASN A 112 -31.97 46.37 52.51
C ASN A 112 -30.59 46.82 51.99
N ASP A 113 -29.84 45.92 51.36
CA ASP A 113 -28.54 46.23 50.80
C ASP A 113 -28.63 47.23 49.64
N MET A 114 -29.61 47.08 48.76
CA MET A 114 -29.92 48.02 47.68
C MET A 114 -30.30 49.41 48.20
N HIS A 115 -31.20 49.46 49.19
CA HIS A 115 -31.62 50.72 49.82
C HIS A 115 -30.45 51.43 50.52
N ALA A 116 -29.54 50.70 51.16
CA ALA A 116 -28.32 51.26 51.77
C ALA A 116 -27.36 51.83 50.71
N ALA A 117 -27.13 51.12 49.61
CA ALA A 117 -26.30 51.60 48.50
C ALA A 117 -26.90 52.83 47.79
N ALA A 118 -28.21 52.85 47.60
CA ALA A 118 -28.96 53.93 46.98
C ALA A 118 -29.13 55.18 47.88
N ALA A 119 -28.94 55.03 49.20
CA ALA A 119 -28.89 56.14 50.15
C ALA A 119 -27.50 56.80 50.26
N ALA A 120 -26.46 56.19 49.69
CA ALA A 120 -25.11 56.77 49.68
C ALA A 120 -24.98 57.95 48.70
N LYS A 121 -24.07 58.88 48.99
CA LYS A 121 -23.79 60.04 48.11
C LYS A 121 -22.97 59.62 46.89
N ASN A 122 -23.63 59.07 45.87
CA ASN A 122 -22.98 58.53 44.69
C ASN A 122 -22.96 59.55 43.53
N LYS A 123 -21.87 59.54 42.77
CA LYS A 123 -21.74 60.15 41.44
C LYS A 123 -21.50 59.03 40.44
N VAL A 124 -22.56 58.70 39.72
CA VAL A 124 -22.64 57.57 38.78
C VAL A 124 -22.32 58.07 37.38
N ILE A 125 -21.42 57.39 36.69
CA ILE A 125 -20.95 57.72 35.34
C ILE A 125 -21.12 56.46 34.49
N LEU A 126 -22.21 56.39 33.72
CA LEU A 126 -22.46 55.33 32.74
C LEU A 126 -21.94 55.79 31.38
N PHE A 127 -21.12 54.96 30.71
CA PHE A 127 -20.59 55.28 29.38
C PHE A 127 -20.24 54.01 28.60
N ASN A 128 -20.40 54.06 27.28
CA ASN A 128 -19.86 53.04 26.37
C ASN A 128 -18.44 53.44 25.96
N ILE A 129 -17.45 52.56 26.23
CA ILE A 129 -16.04 52.88 25.99
C ILE A 129 -15.65 52.85 24.51
N ASP A 130 -16.27 51.97 23.71
CA ASP A 130 -16.06 51.87 22.26
C ASP A 130 -16.58 53.12 21.52
N ALA A 131 -17.65 53.74 22.02
CA ALA A 131 -18.22 54.98 21.49
C ALA A 131 -17.33 56.20 21.81
N LYS A 132 -17.09 56.51 23.09
CA LYS A 132 -16.28 57.67 23.52
C LYS A 132 -14.82 57.60 23.04
N ALA A 133 -14.29 56.41 22.73
CA ALA A 133 -12.95 56.27 22.18
C ALA A 133 -12.82 56.64 20.70
N LYS A 134 -13.89 56.59 19.89
CA LYS A 134 -13.82 56.85 18.43
C LYS A 134 -13.55 58.31 18.08
N ASP A 135 -13.95 59.24 18.95
CA ASP A 135 -13.69 60.68 18.77
C ASP A 135 -12.21 61.04 19.00
N ASN A 136 -11.45 60.17 19.67
CA ASN A 136 -10.01 60.33 19.90
C ASN A 136 -9.19 59.65 18.78
N SER A 137 -8.79 60.44 17.78
CA SER A 137 -8.08 59.95 16.58
C SER A 137 -6.63 59.49 16.84
N GLY A 138 -6.45 58.28 17.37
CA GLY A 138 -5.11 57.68 17.48
C GLY A 138 -5.07 56.22 17.98
N THR A 139 -4.16 55.43 17.42
CA THR A 139 -3.80 54.07 17.87
C THR A 139 -2.96 54.11 19.16
N ASP A 140 -3.46 54.81 20.17
CA ASP A 140 -2.64 55.30 21.28
C ASP A 140 -2.67 54.37 22.50
N GLN A 141 -1.51 54.16 23.11
CA GLN A 141 -1.29 53.16 24.17
C GLN A 141 -2.02 53.49 25.47
N GLN A 142 -2.38 54.76 25.69
CA GLN A 142 -3.09 55.26 26.88
C GLN A 142 -4.60 55.47 26.66
N SER A 143 -5.18 54.97 25.56
CA SER A 143 -6.57 55.24 25.16
C SER A 143 -7.64 55.03 26.25
N ILE A 144 -7.53 54.01 27.12
CA ILE A 144 -8.46 53.82 28.26
C ILE A 144 -8.38 54.97 29.26
N LEU A 145 -7.18 55.40 29.66
CA LEU A 145 -6.99 56.46 30.65
C LEU A 145 -7.61 57.78 30.17
N LYS A 146 -7.45 58.08 28.87
CA LYS A 146 -8.04 59.27 28.23
C LYS A 146 -9.57 59.26 28.33
N VAL A 147 -10.24 58.12 28.04
CA VAL A 147 -11.70 58.01 28.18
C VAL A 147 -12.15 58.14 29.64
N PHE A 148 -11.46 57.53 30.60
CA PHE A 148 -11.78 57.67 32.03
C PHE A 148 -11.61 59.12 32.53
N MET A 149 -10.60 59.85 32.04
CA MET A 149 -10.41 61.27 32.32
C MET A 149 -11.49 62.14 31.68
N GLN A 150 -11.86 61.86 30.42
CA GLN A 150 -12.93 62.52 29.68
C GLN A 150 -14.27 62.47 30.44
N VAL A 151 -14.76 61.28 30.77
CA VAL A 151 -16.06 61.12 31.47
C VAL A 151 -16.02 61.62 32.93
N PHE A 152 -14.85 61.63 33.56
CA PHE A 152 -14.68 62.22 34.90
C PHE A 152 -14.70 63.75 34.89
N ASN A 153 -14.20 64.38 33.83
CA ASN A 153 -14.29 65.82 33.60
C ASN A 153 -15.74 66.24 33.27
N GLU A 154 -16.39 65.50 32.37
CA GLU A 154 -17.79 65.69 31.97
C GLU A 154 -18.74 65.62 33.19
N MET A 155 -18.57 64.64 34.09
CA MET A 155 -19.33 64.52 35.35
C MET A 155 -19.19 65.75 36.27
N GLN A 156 -18.07 66.48 36.19
CA GLN A 156 -17.82 67.69 36.96
C GLN A 156 -18.29 68.98 36.25
N GLY A 157 -18.73 68.89 34.99
CA GLY A 157 -19.10 70.03 34.14
C GLY A 157 -17.92 70.67 33.39
N PHE A 158 -16.74 70.05 33.42
CA PHE A 158 -15.57 70.48 32.66
C PHE A 158 -15.65 69.98 31.21
N THR A 159 -14.81 70.53 30.33
CA THR A 159 -14.69 70.07 28.94
C THR A 159 -14.13 68.64 28.89
N ASP A 160 -14.65 67.88 27.94
CA ASP A 160 -14.32 66.47 27.76
C ASP A 160 -13.33 66.28 26.58
N VAL A 161 -13.26 67.25 25.65
CA VAL A 161 -12.38 67.25 24.46
C VAL A 161 -10.91 67.58 24.79
N ASP A 162 -10.63 68.66 25.52
CA ASP A 162 -9.25 69.12 25.78
C ASP A 162 -8.86 69.08 27.27
N PHE A 163 -7.87 68.26 27.61
CA PHE A 163 -7.47 68.04 29.00
C PHE A 163 -6.70 69.20 29.63
N TRP A 164 -6.02 70.07 28.86
CA TRP A 164 -5.39 71.26 29.42
C TRP A 164 -6.43 72.29 29.83
N ILE A 165 -7.46 72.49 28.99
CA ILE A 165 -8.58 73.36 29.30
C ILE A 165 -9.38 72.81 30.48
N ALA A 166 -9.65 71.50 30.54
CA ALA A 166 -10.32 70.89 31.69
C ALA A 166 -9.53 71.05 33.01
N GLU A 167 -8.19 70.98 32.94
CA GLU A 167 -7.31 71.21 34.09
C GLU A 167 -7.29 72.70 34.52
N LEU A 168 -7.45 73.65 33.59
CA LEU A 168 -7.67 75.06 33.91
C LEU A 168 -9.02 75.27 34.62
N GLU A 169 -10.11 74.73 34.08
CA GLU A 169 -11.45 74.81 34.68
C GLU A 169 -11.45 74.21 36.09
N ARG A 170 -10.79 73.06 36.28
CA ARG A 170 -10.58 72.41 37.57
C ARG A 170 -9.84 73.30 38.57
N LYS A 171 -8.68 73.85 38.20
CA LYS A 171 -7.88 74.73 39.08
C LYS A 171 -8.59 76.06 39.39
N LEU A 172 -9.29 76.63 38.41
CA LEU A 172 -10.15 77.81 38.63
C LEU A 172 -11.29 77.50 39.61
N THR A 173 -11.87 76.30 39.53
CA THR A 173 -12.94 75.84 40.44
C THR A 173 -12.39 75.58 41.85
N ASP A 174 -11.21 74.99 41.98
CA ASP A 174 -10.51 74.83 43.27
C ASP A 174 -10.12 76.16 43.91
N ALA A 175 -9.75 77.17 43.10
CA ALA A 175 -9.47 78.53 43.56
C ALA A 175 -10.74 79.36 43.86
N GLY A 176 -11.94 78.86 43.57
CA GLY A 176 -13.20 79.62 43.69
C GLY A 176 -13.28 80.82 42.72
N LYS A 177 -12.58 80.75 41.58
CA LYS A 177 -12.45 81.80 40.58
C LYS A 177 -13.15 81.51 39.26
N PHE A 178 -13.71 80.32 39.07
CA PHE A 178 -14.25 79.89 37.79
C PHE A 178 -15.42 80.76 37.29
N ASP A 179 -16.39 81.11 38.13
CA ASP A 179 -17.50 81.97 37.71
C ASP A 179 -17.02 83.39 37.34
N ALA A 180 -16.12 83.97 38.14
CA ALA A 180 -15.48 85.25 37.81
C ALA A 180 -14.67 85.19 36.50
N PHE A 181 -14.02 84.06 36.20
CA PHE A 181 -13.33 83.85 34.92
C PHE A 181 -14.32 83.80 33.75
N LYS A 182 -15.45 83.07 33.86
CA LYS A 182 -16.50 83.03 32.83
C LYS A 182 -17.11 84.42 32.58
N GLU A 183 -17.35 85.20 33.63
CA GLU A 183 -17.79 86.60 33.51
C GLU A 183 -16.76 87.47 32.77
N GLN A 184 -15.47 87.33 33.08
CA GLN A 184 -14.42 88.07 32.38
C GLN A 184 -14.26 87.63 30.90
N ILE A 185 -14.43 86.34 30.58
CA ILE A 185 -14.45 85.87 29.19
C ILE A 185 -15.54 86.59 28.40
N SER A 186 -16.79 86.57 28.87
CA SER A 186 -17.91 87.24 28.18
C SER A 186 -17.76 88.77 28.15
N SER A 187 -17.07 89.37 29.13
CA SER A 187 -16.79 90.82 29.15
C SER A 187 -15.66 91.24 28.20
N ILE A 188 -14.66 90.40 27.96
CA ILE A 188 -13.45 90.72 27.17
C ILE A 188 -13.60 90.28 25.71
N ASP A 189 -14.32 89.19 25.46
CA ASP A 189 -14.57 88.68 24.11
C ASP A 189 -15.39 89.68 23.26
N PRO A 190 -14.92 90.09 22.07
CA PRO A 190 -15.64 91.01 21.18
C PRO A 190 -17.01 90.53 20.69
N LYS A 191 -17.35 89.25 20.87
CA LYS A 191 -18.65 88.66 20.53
C LYS A 191 -19.53 88.38 21.76
N HIS A 192 -19.02 88.62 22.98
CA HIS A 192 -19.66 88.32 24.25
C HIS A 192 -20.09 86.84 24.46
N GLN A 193 -19.38 85.90 23.84
CA GLN A 193 -19.69 84.46 23.93
C GLN A 193 -19.57 83.94 25.38
N SER A 194 -20.28 82.85 25.68
CA SER A 194 -20.08 82.14 26.94
C SER A 194 -18.74 81.39 26.92
N TRP A 195 -18.24 81.03 28.10
CA TRP A 195 -17.02 80.22 28.20
C TRP A 195 -17.19 78.85 27.53
N GLU A 196 -18.36 78.25 27.70
CA GLU A 196 -18.72 76.94 27.15
C GLU A 196 -18.74 76.95 25.62
N GLU A 197 -19.13 78.06 24.97
CA GLU A 197 -19.02 78.23 23.52
C GLU A 197 -17.58 78.54 23.05
N LEU A 198 -16.80 79.25 23.87
CA LEU A 198 -15.46 79.73 23.51
C LEU A 198 -14.37 78.66 23.69
N ARG A 199 -14.53 77.77 24.68
CA ARG A 199 -13.54 76.72 25.03
C ARG A 199 -13.33 75.71 23.91
N ASP A 200 -14.37 75.38 23.15
CA ASP A 200 -14.29 74.44 22.01
C ASP A 200 -13.43 75.01 20.86
N ALA A 201 -13.25 76.34 20.82
CA ALA A 201 -12.41 77.05 19.86
C ALA A 201 -11.18 77.72 20.50
N TYR A 202 -10.69 77.20 21.63
CA TYR A 202 -9.66 77.87 22.45
C TYR A 202 -8.40 78.29 21.67
N TYR A 203 -7.99 77.53 20.65
CA TYR A 203 -6.82 77.80 19.82
C TYR A 203 -6.83 79.21 19.19
N PHE A 204 -8.01 79.72 18.82
CA PHE A 204 -8.17 81.05 18.23
C PHE A 204 -8.31 82.16 19.28
N ASN A 205 -8.64 81.81 20.53
CA ASN A 205 -9.03 82.73 21.60
C ASN A 205 -8.00 82.81 22.73
N LYS A 206 -6.77 82.29 22.52
CA LYS A 206 -5.68 82.26 23.51
C LYS A 206 -5.44 83.60 24.24
N GLY A 207 -5.48 84.73 23.52
CA GLY A 207 -5.33 86.06 24.12
C GLY A 207 -6.49 86.47 25.03
N THR A 208 -7.73 86.14 24.66
CA THR A 208 -8.93 86.36 25.48
C THR A 208 -8.88 85.52 26.76
N ILE A 209 -8.42 84.26 26.65
CA ILE A 209 -8.22 83.35 27.78
C ILE A 209 -7.16 83.92 28.75
N GLN A 210 -6.01 84.34 28.24
CA GLN A 210 -4.95 84.97 29.03
C GLN A 210 -5.45 86.22 29.78
N ALA A 211 -6.14 87.11 29.07
CA ALA A 211 -6.69 88.34 29.63
C ALA A 211 -7.73 88.05 30.73
N ALA A 212 -8.61 87.06 30.54
CA ALA A 212 -9.58 86.66 31.54
C ALA A 212 -8.94 85.98 32.77
N MET A 213 -7.86 85.20 32.61
CA MET A 213 -7.09 84.63 33.73
C MET A 213 -6.47 85.71 34.63
N VAL A 214 -6.02 86.82 34.03
CA VAL A 214 -5.49 87.98 34.77
C VAL A 214 -6.63 88.81 35.38
N ALA A 215 -7.65 89.14 34.60
CA ALA A 215 -8.77 89.99 35.05
C ALA A 215 -9.62 89.36 36.16
N SER A 216 -9.77 88.02 36.18
CA SER A 216 -10.43 87.28 37.27
C SER A 216 -9.61 87.26 38.58
N GLY A 217 -8.35 87.71 38.53
CA GLY A 217 -7.40 87.66 39.62
C GLY A 217 -6.96 86.25 39.98
N TYR A 218 -6.90 85.34 39.00
CA TYR A 218 -6.43 83.97 39.16
C TYR A 218 -4.91 83.86 38.94
N ALA A 219 -4.37 84.53 37.91
CA ALA A 219 -2.96 84.50 37.57
C ALA A 219 -2.36 85.91 37.38
N SER A 220 -1.05 86.06 37.61
CA SER A 220 -0.30 87.20 37.09
C SER A 220 -0.10 87.07 35.59
N GLU A 221 0.18 88.18 34.90
CA GLU A 221 0.37 88.24 33.44
C GLU A 221 1.40 87.20 32.94
N SER A 222 2.56 87.11 33.61
CA SER A 222 3.60 86.11 33.30
C SER A 222 3.18 84.66 33.58
N ASN A 223 2.36 84.41 34.60
CA ASN A 223 1.87 83.04 34.88
C ASN A 223 0.75 82.64 33.90
N ALA A 224 -0.06 83.59 33.44
CA ALA A 224 -1.07 83.36 32.42
C ALA A 224 -0.41 83.09 31.06
N GLU A 225 0.65 83.84 30.71
CA GLU A 225 1.45 83.62 29.50
C GLU A 225 2.05 82.19 29.45
N GLY A 226 2.70 81.75 30.53
CA GLY A 226 3.26 80.40 30.63
C GLY A 226 2.21 79.27 30.51
N PHE A 227 0.95 79.52 30.91
CA PHE A 227 -0.13 78.56 30.67
C PHE A 227 -0.57 78.52 29.19
N ILE A 228 -0.60 79.66 28.50
CA ILE A 228 -0.90 79.72 27.05
C ILE A 228 0.20 79.02 26.23
N GLU A 229 1.45 79.06 26.69
CA GLU A 229 2.53 78.27 26.11
C GLU A 229 2.28 76.75 26.29
N GLN A 230 1.92 76.31 27.51
CA GLN A 230 1.57 74.90 27.81
C GLN A 230 0.37 74.37 27.01
N LEU A 231 -0.63 75.20 26.69
CA LEU A 231 -1.73 74.85 25.76
C LEU A 231 -1.28 74.46 24.34
N SER A 232 0.01 74.57 24.03
CA SER A 232 0.62 74.17 22.76
C SER A 232 1.42 72.87 22.84
N THR A 233 1.44 72.19 23.99
CA THR A 233 2.13 70.91 24.23
C THR A 233 1.15 69.77 24.48
N PRO A 234 1.48 68.49 24.17
CA PRO A 234 0.64 67.35 24.53
C PRO A 234 0.37 67.30 26.05
N TYR A 235 -0.85 66.94 26.44
CA TYR A 235 -1.18 66.68 27.85
C TYR A 235 -0.81 65.22 28.19
N GLU A 236 0.19 65.05 29.04
CA GLU A 236 0.60 63.76 29.58
C GLU A 236 0.14 63.66 31.05
N ILE A 237 -0.59 62.58 31.38
CA ILE A 237 -1.01 62.26 32.74
C ILE A 237 -0.82 60.76 32.98
N SER A 238 -0.34 60.40 34.17
CA SER A 238 -0.23 59.02 34.62
C SER A 238 -1.52 58.50 35.26
N ILE A 239 -1.65 57.17 35.35
CA ILE A 239 -2.79 56.52 36.03
C ILE A 239 -2.84 56.88 37.52
N GLU A 240 -1.68 57.09 38.16
CA GLU A 240 -1.59 57.50 39.57
C GLU A 240 -2.11 58.93 39.76
N GLU A 241 -1.71 59.89 38.91
CA GLU A 241 -2.19 61.27 38.96
C GLU A 241 -3.70 61.37 38.72
N PHE A 242 -4.26 60.55 37.80
CA PHE A 242 -5.71 60.43 37.63
C PHE A 242 -6.39 59.92 38.91
N ALA A 243 -5.85 58.88 39.55
CA ALA A 243 -6.40 58.36 40.80
C ALA A 243 -6.30 59.38 41.95
N ASP A 244 -5.24 60.19 42.00
CA ASP A 244 -5.12 61.31 42.94
C ASP A 244 -6.16 62.41 42.67
N CYS A 245 -6.49 62.71 41.40
CA CYS A 245 -7.58 63.63 41.06
C CYS A 245 -8.95 63.13 41.57
N VAL A 246 -9.27 61.85 41.36
CA VAL A 246 -10.50 61.23 41.89
C VAL A 246 -10.49 61.18 43.42
N SER A 247 -9.33 60.91 44.04
CA SER A 247 -9.15 60.94 45.49
C SER A 247 -9.38 62.35 46.08
N ALA A 248 -8.86 63.39 45.44
CA ALA A 248 -9.09 64.78 45.82
C ALA A 248 -10.58 65.15 45.74
N TYR A 249 -11.26 64.80 44.65
CA TYR A 249 -12.70 65.04 44.49
C TYR A 249 -13.56 64.33 45.56
N THR A 250 -13.33 63.04 45.80
CA THR A 250 -14.08 62.23 46.78
C THR A 250 -13.81 62.68 48.23
N LYS A 251 -12.60 63.18 48.53
CA LYS A 251 -12.27 63.81 49.82
C LYS A 251 -12.93 65.18 49.99
N LYS A 252 -12.92 66.03 48.96
CA LYS A 252 -13.47 67.40 48.97
C LYS A 252 -15.00 67.42 49.07
N THR A 253 -15.68 66.56 48.32
CA THR A 253 -17.15 66.54 48.23
C THR A 253 -17.82 65.58 49.22
N GLY A 254 -17.09 64.55 49.67
CA GLY A 254 -17.66 63.41 50.39
C GLY A 254 -18.48 62.45 49.51
N ASN A 255 -18.56 62.70 48.19
CA ASN A 255 -19.22 61.81 47.25
C ASN A 255 -18.34 60.57 46.96
N ARG A 256 -18.99 59.47 46.58
CA ARG A 256 -18.38 58.30 45.92
C ARG A 256 -18.44 58.52 44.41
N VAL A 257 -17.46 58.03 43.65
CA VAL A 257 -17.47 58.07 42.18
C VAL A 257 -17.59 56.64 41.65
N ILE A 258 -18.50 56.39 40.72
CA ILE A 258 -18.79 55.05 40.22
C ILE A 258 -18.72 55.10 38.70
N PHE A 259 -17.70 54.47 38.14
CA PHE A 259 -17.52 54.33 36.70
C PHE A 259 -18.18 53.03 36.25
N LEU A 260 -19.15 53.12 35.34
CA LEU A 260 -19.85 52.00 34.73
C LEU A 260 -19.52 52.01 33.23
N ALA A 261 -18.50 51.26 32.85
CA ALA A 261 -17.98 51.22 31.49
C ALA A 261 -18.54 50.01 30.73
N ASP A 262 -19.38 50.27 29.75
CA ASP A 262 -19.97 49.26 28.90
C ASP A 262 -19.05 48.89 27.71
N GLU A 263 -19.11 47.63 27.27
CA GLU A 263 -18.36 47.03 26.14
C GLU A 263 -16.82 46.98 26.27
N VAL A 264 -16.29 47.09 27.50
CA VAL A 264 -14.85 47.03 27.80
C VAL A 264 -14.14 45.80 27.22
N GLY A 265 -14.81 44.64 27.20
CA GLY A 265 -14.24 43.43 26.58
C GLY A 265 -13.93 43.57 25.08
N GLN A 266 -14.78 44.27 24.32
CA GLN A 266 -14.59 44.48 22.88
C GLN A 266 -13.52 45.52 22.61
N PHE A 267 -13.51 46.62 23.38
CA PHE A 267 -12.50 47.68 23.27
C PHE A 267 -11.08 47.19 23.59
N ILE A 268 -10.94 46.27 24.54
CA ILE A 268 -9.65 45.63 24.84
C ILE A 268 -9.24 44.71 23.68
N GLY A 269 -10.14 43.87 23.17
CA GLY A 269 -9.85 42.92 22.11
C GLY A 269 -8.65 42.04 22.45
N ASP A 270 -7.72 41.89 21.52
CA ASP A 270 -6.45 41.15 21.72
C ASP A 270 -5.36 41.99 22.43
N SER A 271 -5.66 43.23 22.86
CA SER A 271 -4.66 44.16 23.39
C SER A 271 -4.40 43.98 24.88
N VAL A 272 -3.43 43.13 25.21
CA VAL A 272 -2.94 42.90 26.58
C VAL A 272 -2.61 44.21 27.32
N GLN A 273 -2.02 45.19 26.64
CA GLN A 273 -1.65 46.48 27.25
C GLN A 273 -2.88 47.29 27.69
N ARG A 274 -4.00 47.23 26.96
CA ARG A 274 -5.25 47.88 27.37
C ARG A 274 -5.79 47.25 28.67
N MET A 275 -5.78 45.92 28.76
CA MET A 275 -6.19 45.20 29.99
C MET A 275 -5.31 45.57 31.20
N LEU A 276 -3.98 45.65 31.03
CA LEU A 276 -3.04 46.08 32.07
C LEU A 276 -3.30 47.53 32.53
N ASN A 277 -3.61 48.44 31.61
CA ASN A 277 -3.94 49.82 31.97
C ASN A 277 -5.25 49.90 32.78
N LEU A 278 -6.30 49.17 32.37
CA LEU A 278 -7.56 49.10 33.11
C LEU A 278 -7.35 48.54 34.53
N GLN A 279 -6.62 47.42 34.66
CA GLN A 279 -6.25 46.86 35.97
C GLN A 279 -5.55 47.91 36.83
N THR A 280 -4.59 48.64 36.26
CA THR A 280 -3.81 49.65 36.98
C THR A 280 -4.70 50.81 37.44
N ILE A 281 -5.71 51.21 36.65
CA ILE A 281 -6.71 52.21 37.04
C ILE A 281 -7.50 51.73 38.26
N VAL A 282 -8.03 50.50 38.24
CA VAL A 282 -8.77 49.93 39.38
C VAL A 282 -7.90 49.85 40.64
N GLU A 283 -6.65 49.40 40.49
CA GLU A 283 -5.70 49.27 41.59
C GLU A 283 -5.36 50.63 42.23
N GLN A 284 -4.99 51.64 41.42
CA GLN A 284 -4.69 52.97 41.93
C GLN A 284 -5.93 53.65 42.55
N LEU A 285 -7.12 53.48 41.95
CA LEU A 285 -8.36 54.00 42.54
C LEU A 285 -8.69 53.32 43.88
N GLY A 286 -8.52 52.00 44.01
CA GLY A 286 -8.67 51.29 45.29
C GLY A 286 -7.74 51.88 46.34
N THR A 287 -6.42 51.84 46.10
CA THR A 287 -5.40 52.29 47.04
C THR A 287 -5.48 53.78 47.39
N LYS A 288 -5.89 54.67 46.46
CA LYS A 288 -5.97 56.12 46.73
C LYS A 288 -7.31 56.56 47.32
N THR A 289 -8.40 55.79 47.18
CA THR A 289 -9.75 56.21 47.58
C THR A 289 -10.40 55.37 48.68
N HIS A 290 -9.89 54.16 48.97
CA HIS A 290 -10.32 53.26 50.05
C HIS A 290 -11.84 53.09 50.14
N GLY A 291 -12.46 52.50 49.13
CA GLY A 291 -13.91 52.24 49.09
C GLY A 291 -14.73 53.28 48.30
N LYS A 292 -14.17 54.44 47.95
CA LYS A 292 -14.94 55.60 47.43
C LYS A 292 -14.96 55.75 45.91
N ALA A 293 -14.09 55.06 45.17
CA ALA A 293 -14.16 54.98 43.71
C ALA A 293 -14.34 53.53 43.26
N TRP A 294 -15.41 53.26 42.52
CA TRP A 294 -15.76 51.93 42.00
C TRP A 294 -15.64 51.90 40.47
N VAL A 295 -15.25 50.74 39.93
CA VAL A 295 -15.16 50.50 38.49
C VAL A 295 -15.90 49.21 38.13
N VAL A 296 -17.05 49.36 37.48
CA VAL A 296 -17.91 48.27 37.00
C VAL A 296 -17.77 48.19 35.49
N VAL A 297 -17.45 47.01 34.96
CA VAL A 297 -17.21 46.81 33.52
C VAL A 297 -18.02 45.65 32.97
N THR A 298 -18.45 45.75 31.71
CA THR A 298 -19.06 44.62 30.99
C THR A 298 -18.10 44.01 29.95
N SER A 299 -18.20 42.71 29.73
CA SER A 299 -17.44 41.98 28.72
C SER A 299 -18.23 40.78 28.19
N GLN A 300 -17.97 40.38 26.95
CA GLN A 300 -18.50 39.13 26.39
C GLN A 300 -17.85 37.89 27.05
N GLN A 301 -16.59 38.01 27.46
CA GLN A 301 -15.81 36.91 28.03
C GLN A 301 -15.66 37.04 29.55
N ALA A 302 -15.64 35.91 30.24
CA ALA A 302 -15.20 35.85 31.63
C ALA A 302 -13.72 36.28 31.72
N ILE A 303 -13.37 37.03 32.76
CA ILE A 303 -12.03 37.62 32.93
C ILE A 303 -10.91 36.58 32.79
N ASP A 304 -11.14 35.36 33.27
CA ASP A 304 -10.17 34.26 33.24
C ASP A 304 -9.84 33.83 31.80
N LYS A 305 -10.82 33.81 30.88
CA LYS A 305 -10.60 33.46 29.46
C LYS A 305 -9.94 34.57 28.65
N VAL A 306 -10.20 35.84 29.00
CA VAL A 306 -9.49 36.97 28.39
C VAL A 306 -7.98 36.88 28.71
N THR A 307 -7.64 36.38 29.90
CA THR A 307 -6.23 36.22 30.32
C THR A 307 -5.51 35.00 29.70
N ASP A 308 -6.22 33.98 29.24
CA ASP A 308 -5.62 32.76 28.66
C ASP A 308 -4.99 32.97 27.25
N ILE A 309 -5.40 34.02 26.54
CA ILE A 309 -4.91 34.33 25.17
C ILE A 309 -3.45 34.82 25.18
N ALA A 310 -2.94 35.27 26.34
CA ALA A 310 -1.65 35.93 26.50
C ALA A 310 -0.65 35.14 27.36
N SER A 311 -0.28 33.94 26.90
CA SER A 311 0.64 33.00 27.56
C SER A 311 2.03 33.60 27.87
N GLY A 312 2.22 34.21 29.06
CA GLY A 312 3.57 34.65 29.48
C GLY A 312 3.71 35.53 30.73
N GLN A 313 2.65 36.05 31.34
CA GLN A 313 2.73 36.89 32.56
C GLN A 313 1.79 36.45 33.68
N ASP A 314 2.05 36.94 34.90
CA ASP A 314 1.39 36.53 36.15
C ASP A 314 -0.04 37.15 36.30
N PHE A 315 -0.97 36.73 35.44
CA PHE A 315 -2.33 37.27 35.35
C PHE A 315 -3.24 37.02 36.58
N SER A 316 -2.79 36.18 37.51
CA SER A 316 -3.43 35.94 38.82
C SER A 316 -3.68 37.24 39.61
N LYS A 317 -2.83 38.27 39.42
CA LYS A 317 -3.01 39.59 40.05
C LYS A 317 -4.15 40.41 39.44
N ILE A 318 -4.42 40.28 38.14
CA ILE A 318 -5.53 40.99 37.46
C ILE A 318 -6.87 40.47 38.00
N GLN A 319 -6.96 39.14 38.05
CA GLN A 319 -8.08 38.40 38.61
C GLN A 319 -8.41 38.78 40.07
N GLY A 320 -7.41 39.21 40.85
CA GLY A 320 -7.59 39.69 42.22
C GLY A 320 -8.14 41.13 42.35
N ARG A 321 -8.06 41.97 41.30
CA ARG A 321 -8.59 43.34 41.32
C ARG A 321 -10.08 43.42 40.95
N PHE A 322 -10.58 42.42 40.21
CA PHE A 322 -12.00 42.20 39.95
C PHE A 322 -12.52 41.01 40.77
N LYS A 323 -12.64 41.23 42.08
CA LYS A 323 -13.08 40.22 43.06
C LYS A 323 -14.55 39.84 42.86
N THR A 324 -15.41 40.82 42.63
CA THR A 324 -16.84 40.59 42.32
C THR A 324 -16.99 40.29 40.84
N ARG A 325 -17.44 39.07 40.53
CA ARG A 325 -17.58 38.58 39.15
C ARG A 325 -18.99 38.09 38.93
N ILE A 326 -19.70 38.76 38.03
CA ILE A 326 -21.08 38.48 37.71
C ILE A 326 -21.10 37.78 36.35
N ALA A 327 -21.60 36.55 36.30
CA ALA A 327 -21.67 35.75 35.08
C ALA A 327 -23.12 35.65 34.62
N MET A 328 -23.52 36.57 33.73
CA MET A 328 -24.86 36.67 33.16
C MET A 328 -25.08 35.55 32.15
N SER A 329 -25.83 34.52 32.53
CA SER A 329 -26.23 33.45 31.63
C SER A 329 -27.32 33.92 30.66
N SER A 330 -27.51 33.20 29.56
CA SER A 330 -28.61 33.43 28.62
C SER A 330 -29.75 32.43 28.83
N THR A 331 -29.76 31.71 29.96
CA THR A 331 -30.63 30.55 30.22
C THR A 331 -32.02 30.91 30.73
N ASN A 332 -32.26 32.18 31.09
CA ASN A 332 -33.54 32.64 31.67
C ASN A 332 -34.25 33.69 30.78
N VAL A 333 -33.91 33.75 29.49
CA VAL A 333 -34.53 34.71 28.54
C VAL A 333 -36.01 34.36 28.29
N ASP A 334 -36.35 33.08 28.36
CA ASP A 334 -37.71 32.54 28.35
C ASP A 334 -38.55 33.01 29.56
N GLU A 335 -37.99 33.07 30.77
CA GLU A 335 -38.66 33.64 31.96
C GLU A 335 -38.95 35.13 31.74
N VAL A 336 -37.97 35.88 31.18
CA VAL A 336 -38.14 37.30 30.84
C VAL A 336 -39.22 37.51 29.78
N ILE A 337 -39.23 36.73 28.70
CA ILE A 337 -40.26 36.84 27.64
C ILE A 337 -41.64 36.48 28.21
N ARG A 338 -41.75 35.38 28.98
CA ARG A 338 -43.02 34.96 29.60
C ARG A 338 -43.59 36.06 30.51
N GLN A 339 -42.78 36.66 31.37
CA GLN A 339 -43.24 37.70 32.30
C GLN A 339 -43.42 39.08 31.64
N ARG A 340 -42.50 39.52 30.77
CA ARG A 340 -42.52 40.88 30.19
C ARG A 340 -43.46 41.01 29.00
N LEU A 341 -43.54 39.98 28.16
CA LEU A 341 -44.31 39.99 26.90
C LEU A 341 -45.59 39.17 27.03
N LEU A 342 -45.51 37.93 27.49
CA LEU A 342 -46.61 36.96 27.38
C LEU A 342 -47.58 36.93 28.56
N THR A 343 -47.37 37.72 29.62
CA THR A 343 -48.26 37.76 30.81
C THR A 343 -49.72 37.99 30.39
N LYS A 344 -50.59 37.04 30.78
CA LYS A 344 -52.00 37.01 30.39
C LYS A 344 -52.89 37.84 31.32
N THR A 345 -54.11 38.13 30.85
CA THR A 345 -55.20 38.54 31.74
C THR A 345 -55.78 37.32 32.46
N GLU A 346 -56.28 37.50 33.69
CA GLU A 346 -56.82 36.40 34.50
C GLU A 346 -57.93 35.58 33.78
N PRO A 347 -58.88 36.19 33.03
CA PRO A 347 -59.84 35.41 32.23
C PRO A 347 -59.19 34.62 31.08
N ALA A 348 -58.15 35.18 30.44
CA ALA A 348 -57.44 34.53 29.35
C ALA A 348 -56.55 33.37 29.82
N GLU A 349 -55.91 33.48 30.99
CA GLU A 349 -55.12 32.40 31.60
C GLU A 349 -56.03 31.19 31.84
N ASN A 350 -57.14 31.36 32.58
CA ASN A 350 -58.13 30.30 32.86
C ASN A 350 -58.71 29.64 31.58
N LEU A 351 -58.95 30.43 30.52
CA LEU A 351 -59.44 29.93 29.23
C LEU A 351 -58.40 29.02 28.55
N LEU A 352 -57.14 29.43 28.53
CA LEU A 352 -56.04 28.69 27.92
C LEU A 352 -55.70 27.43 28.71
N GLU A 353 -55.71 27.49 30.05
CA GLU A 353 -55.56 26.30 30.91
C GLU A 353 -56.64 25.26 30.59
N SER A 354 -57.91 25.66 30.56
CA SER A 354 -59.05 24.79 30.26
C SER A 354 -58.98 24.16 28.85
N LYS A 355 -58.58 24.95 27.85
CA LYS A 355 -58.39 24.48 26.47
C LYS A 355 -57.29 23.42 26.36
N TYR A 356 -56.20 23.61 27.10
CA TYR A 356 -55.11 22.65 27.16
C TYR A 356 -55.52 21.36 27.88
N GLU A 357 -56.14 21.44 29.06
CA GLU A 357 -56.56 20.25 29.80
C GLU A 357 -57.50 19.34 28.99
N ALA A 358 -58.38 19.91 28.17
CA ALA A 358 -59.25 19.16 27.26
C ALA A 358 -58.50 18.43 26.13
N ASN A 359 -57.31 18.88 25.72
CA ASN A 359 -56.64 18.45 24.50
C ASN A 359 -55.15 18.05 24.66
N ALA A 360 -54.61 18.06 25.89
CA ALA A 360 -53.17 18.01 26.18
C ALA A 360 -52.41 16.88 25.46
N ALA A 361 -53.03 15.69 25.36
CA ALA A 361 -52.46 14.55 24.65
C ALA A 361 -52.33 14.81 23.14
N SER A 362 -53.33 15.43 22.51
CA SER A 362 -53.30 15.76 21.07
C SER A 362 -52.19 16.79 20.79
N ILE A 363 -52.13 17.85 21.60
CA ILE A 363 -51.17 18.95 21.46
C ILE A 363 -49.72 18.43 21.58
N ASN A 364 -49.44 17.67 22.63
CA ASN A 364 -48.08 17.15 22.87
C ASN A 364 -47.68 15.98 21.96
N ASN A 365 -48.63 15.30 21.32
CA ASN A 365 -48.37 14.29 20.28
C ASN A 365 -48.15 14.90 18.89
N ALA A 366 -48.70 16.10 18.63
CA ALA A 366 -48.41 16.85 17.41
C ALA A 366 -46.93 17.31 17.38
N ILE A 367 -46.42 17.81 18.52
CA ILE A 367 -45.03 18.22 18.69
C ILE A 367 -44.13 16.99 18.86
N ASP A 368 -43.28 16.67 17.89
CA ASP A 368 -42.46 15.45 17.92
C ASP A 368 -41.18 15.61 17.06
N PHE A 369 -40.09 14.98 17.50
CA PHE A 369 -38.77 15.11 16.87
C PHE A 369 -38.06 13.75 16.79
N ASP A 370 -37.51 13.43 15.61
CA ASP A 370 -36.87 12.13 15.32
C ASP A 370 -35.33 12.15 15.38
N ASP A 371 -34.73 13.25 15.81
CA ASP A 371 -33.27 13.42 15.86
C ASP A 371 -32.61 12.93 17.16
N GLY A 372 -33.40 12.40 18.10
CA GLY A 372 -32.95 11.82 19.37
C GLY A 372 -32.69 12.84 20.49
N ILE A 373 -32.96 14.14 20.24
CA ILE A 373 -32.78 15.20 21.23
C ILE A 373 -34.15 15.54 21.85
N SER A 374 -34.27 15.32 23.17
CA SER A 374 -35.46 15.74 23.91
C SER A 374 -35.53 17.27 23.97
N ARG A 375 -36.68 17.83 23.56
CA ARG A 375 -36.97 19.28 23.58
C ARG A 375 -38.21 19.55 24.42
N PRO A 376 -38.28 20.70 25.12
CA PRO A 376 -39.40 20.98 26.00
C PRO A 376 -40.72 21.11 25.24
N LYS A 377 -41.76 20.50 25.79
CA LYS A 377 -43.17 20.64 25.38
C LYS A 377 -43.95 21.31 26.53
N TYR A 378 -45.25 21.47 26.37
CA TYR A 378 -46.11 21.97 27.43
C TYR A 378 -46.22 20.95 28.58
N ASN A 379 -45.98 21.39 29.80
CA ASN A 379 -45.96 20.53 31.00
C ASN A 379 -47.30 20.51 31.75
N SER A 380 -48.10 21.58 31.63
CA SER A 380 -49.39 21.76 32.32
C SER A 380 -50.25 22.81 31.60
N GLY A 381 -51.53 22.94 31.97
CA GLY A 381 -52.38 24.02 31.45
C GLY A 381 -51.80 25.40 31.70
N ARG A 382 -51.24 25.62 32.90
CA ARG A 382 -50.57 26.87 33.26
C ARG A 382 -49.35 27.18 32.41
N ASP A 383 -48.53 26.15 32.15
CA ASP A 383 -47.38 26.27 31.27
C ASP A 383 -47.81 26.56 29.82
N PHE A 384 -48.90 25.96 29.34
CA PHE A 384 -49.51 26.32 28.06
C PHE A 384 -49.95 27.80 28.02
N ALA A 385 -50.69 28.28 29.02
CA ALA A 385 -51.15 29.67 29.10
C ALA A 385 -50.00 30.69 29.15
N GLN A 386 -48.91 30.36 29.85
CA GLN A 386 -47.71 31.21 29.95
C GLN A 386 -46.92 31.30 28.64
N ASN A 387 -46.86 30.23 27.84
CA ASN A 387 -46.12 30.20 26.58
C ASN A 387 -46.96 30.62 25.36
N TYR A 388 -48.28 30.43 25.37
CA TYR A 388 -49.17 30.70 24.23
C TYR A 388 -49.01 32.13 23.68
N PRO A 389 -48.92 32.34 22.34
CA PRO A 389 -49.13 31.38 21.25
C PRO A 389 -47.89 30.54 20.85
N PHE A 390 -46.80 30.59 21.62
CA PHE A 390 -45.54 29.91 21.32
C PHE A 390 -45.46 28.51 21.95
N ILE A 391 -44.54 27.70 21.43
CA ILE A 391 -44.26 26.32 21.89
C ILE A 391 -42.91 26.32 22.64
N PRO A 392 -42.77 25.67 23.82
CA PRO A 392 -41.58 25.79 24.66
C PRO A 392 -40.22 25.49 24.00
N TYR A 393 -40.14 24.57 23.02
CA TYR A 393 -38.87 24.32 22.31
C TYR A 393 -38.37 25.52 21.49
N GLN A 394 -39.25 26.47 21.14
CA GLN A 394 -38.93 27.57 20.25
C GLN A 394 -37.98 28.59 20.90
N PHE A 395 -38.01 28.73 22.23
CA PHE A 395 -37.08 29.60 22.97
C PHE A 395 -35.64 29.10 22.83
N ASP A 396 -35.40 27.82 23.15
CA ASP A 396 -34.08 27.17 23.03
C ASP A 396 -33.62 27.13 21.56
N LEU A 397 -34.51 26.77 20.64
CA LEU A 397 -34.16 26.64 19.22
C LEU A 397 -33.81 28.00 18.60
N LEU A 398 -34.57 29.06 18.89
CA LEU A 398 -34.28 30.40 18.37
C LEU A 398 -32.95 30.95 18.94
N GLN A 399 -32.60 30.60 20.18
CA GLN A 399 -31.30 30.92 20.77
C GLN A 399 -30.15 30.23 20.03
N ASP A 400 -30.30 28.94 19.72
CA ASP A 400 -29.33 28.18 18.92
C ASP A 400 -29.23 28.73 17.48
N VAL A 401 -30.35 29.13 16.84
CA VAL A 401 -30.40 29.79 15.52
C VAL A 401 -29.62 31.10 15.52
N LEU A 402 -29.91 32.01 16.45
CA LEU A 402 -29.22 33.31 16.56
C LEU A 402 -27.72 33.15 16.79
N THR A 403 -27.33 32.17 17.60
CA THR A 403 -25.92 31.84 17.84
C THR A 403 -25.26 31.32 16.56
N ALA A 404 -25.92 30.42 15.83
CA ALA A 404 -25.39 29.83 14.61
C ALA A 404 -25.28 30.82 13.45
N ILE A 405 -26.24 31.74 13.27
CA ILE A 405 -26.15 32.82 12.26
C ILE A 405 -24.95 33.73 12.58
N ARG A 406 -24.75 34.11 13.85
CA ARG A 406 -23.60 34.94 14.27
C ARG A 406 -22.25 34.27 14.01
N GLU A 407 -22.14 32.95 14.23
CA GLU A 407 -20.90 32.20 14.01
C GLU A 407 -20.53 32.02 12.52
N ASN A 408 -21.51 32.11 11.60
CA ASN A 408 -21.31 31.78 10.19
C ASN A 408 -21.53 32.98 9.21
N GLY A 409 -21.98 34.13 9.70
CA GLY A 409 -22.19 35.33 8.87
C GLY A 409 -20.89 36.06 8.47
N SER A 410 -20.80 36.51 7.21
CA SER A 410 -19.63 37.23 6.67
C SER A 410 -19.28 38.50 7.44
N GLU A 411 -20.28 39.19 8.00
CA GLU A 411 -20.14 40.48 8.69
C GLU A 411 -20.25 40.36 10.22
N GLY A 412 -19.53 39.41 10.81
CA GLY A 412 -19.43 39.22 12.28
C GLY A 412 -18.90 40.42 13.09
N LYS A 413 -18.75 41.61 12.49
CA LYS A 413 -18.41 42.90 13.12
C LYS A 413 -19.57 43.89 13.21
N HIS A 414 -20.70 43.64 12.55
CA HIS A 414 -21.90 44.51 12.60
C HIS A 414 -23.13 43.85 13.24
N LEU A 415 -23.12 42.51 13.44
CA LEU A 415 -24.08 41.85 14.33
C LEU A 415 -23.89 42.22 15.83
N SER A 416 -22.89 43.05 16.14
CA SER A 416 -22.63 43.71 17.42
C SER A 416 -23.73 44.70 17.84
N GLU A 417 -24.67 45.07 16.95
CA GLU A 417 -25.89 45.80 17.31
C GLU A 417 -27.09 44.88 17.64
N GLY A 418 -26.92 43.55 17.60
CA GLY A 418 -27.98 42.56 17.84
C GLY A 418 -28.47 42.42 19.30
N GLU A 419 -28.48 43.51 20.09
CA GLU A 419 -29.34 43.61 21.28
C GLU A 419 -30.79 44.01 20.90
N ARG A 420 -31.15 43.96 19.61
CA ARG A 420 -32.54 43.67 19.20
C ARG A 420 -32.90 42.25 19.64
N SER A 421 -33.14 42.17 20.95
CA SER A 421 -33.20 40.97 21.78
C SER A 421 -34.12 39.92 21.17
N MET A 422 -33.91 38.66 21.54
CA MET A 422 -34.85 37.55 21.29
C MET A 422 -36.32 37.97 21.56
N LEU A 423 -36.53 38.83 22.57
CA LEU A 423 -37.82 39.44 22.90
C LEU A 423 -38.47 40.21 21.73
N SER A 424 -37.72 40.91 20.88
CA SER A 424 -38.18 41.58 19.66
C SER A 424 -38.76 40.56 18.66
N LEU A 425 -38.04 39.46 18.40
CA LEU A 425 -38.50 38.42 17.47
C LEU A 425 -39.78 37.73 17.97
N PHE A 426 -39.89 37.50 19.29
CA PHE A 426 -41.14 37.00 19.90
C PHE A 426 -42.26 38.05 19.87
N GLN A 427 -41.95 39.34 20.02
CA GLN A 427 -42.92 40.43 19.91
C GLN A 427 -43.44 40.56 18.47
N GLU A 428 -42.57 40.72 17.49
CA GLU A 428 -42.90 40.81 16.06
C GLU A 428 -43.70 39.58 15.59
N SER A 429 -43.34 38.38 16.04
CA SER A 429 -44.10 37.15 15.75
C SER A 429 -45.50 37.16 16.38
N ALA A 430 -45.66 37.71 17.59
CA ALA A 430 -46.97 37.82 18.25
C ALA A 430 -47.83 38.95 17.66
N GLU A 431 -47.21 40.06 17.23
CA GLU A 431 -47.84 41.17 16.51
C GLU A 431 -48.37 40.71 15.15
N ALA A 432 -47.58 39.96 14.38
CA ALA A 432 -48.00 39.34 13.11
C ALA A 432 -49.25 38.45 13.24
N MET A 433 -49.53 37.96 14.46
CA MET A 433 -50.67 37.10 14.79
C MET A 433 -51.77 37.81 15.57
N MET A 434 -51.65 39.11 15.88
CA MET A 434 -52.46 39.78 16.92
C MET A 434 -53.98 39.75 16.69
N THR A 435 -54.41 39.69 15.42
CA THR A 435 -55.82 39.62 14.97
C THR A 435 -56.34 38.20 14.78
N SER A 436 -55.50 37.19 15.03
CA SER A 436 -55.88 35.77 14.90
C SER A 436 -56.69 35.29 16.10
N GLU A 437 -57.45 34.20 15.90
CA GLU A 437 -58.20 33.54 16.96
C GLU A 437 -57.30 32.79 17.95
N ASP A 438 -57.83 32.54 19.14
CA ASP A 438 -57.23 31.81 20.26
C ASP A 438 -57.10 30.28 20.06
N ASN A 439 -56.84 29.85 18.81
CA ASN A 439 -56.51 28.48 18.39
C ASN A 439 -55.23 28.41 17.52
N VAL A 440 -54.63 29.56 17.18
CA VAL A 440 -53.43 29.62 16.33
C VAL A 440 -52.16 29.53 17.18
N LEU A 441 -51.21 28.71 16.76
CA LEU A 441 -49.86 28.62 17.32
C LEU A 441 -48.88 29.29 16.37
N ALA A 442 -47.79 29.86 16.88
CA ALA A 442 -46.77 30.47 16.04
C ALA A 442 -45.93 29.37 15.34
N PRO A 443 -46.03 29.17 14.01
CA PRO A 443 -45.07 28.32 13.31
C PRO A 443 -43.69 28.99 13.37
N PHE A 444 -42.64 28.17 13.41
CA PHE A 444 -41.27 28.66 13.56
C PHE A 444 -40.83 29.56 12.39
N SER A 445 -41.51 29.48 11.24
CA SER A 445 -41.31 30.36 10.09
C SER A 445 -41.52 31.85 10.38
N LEU A 446 -42.36 32.22 11.36
CA LEU A 446 -42.64 33.64 11.67
C LEU A 446 -41.42 34.38 12.25
N PHE A 447 -40.55 33.70 12.99
CA PHE A 447 -39.33 34.31 13.53
C PHE A 447 -38.38 34.81 12.44
N PHE A 448 -38.52 34.32 11.20
CA PHE A 448 -37.72 34.78 10.08
C PHE A 448 -38.01 36.25 9.71
N GLU A 449 -39.25 36.75 9.84
CA GLU A 449 -39.60 38.09 9.36
C GLU A 449 -38.79 39.18 10.09
N GLY A 450 -38.49 38.98 11.38
CA GLY A 450 -37.58 39.84 12.15
C GLY A 450 -36.09 39.56 11.88
N LEU A 451 -35.74 38.39 11.33
CA LEU A 451 -34.36 38.03 10.95
C LEU A 451 -33.94 38.53 9.57
N ASP A 452 -34.88 38.79 8.66
CA ASP A 452 -34.64 39.19 7.25
C ASP A 452 -33.69 40.41 7.13
N GLN A 453 -33.79 41.32 8.10
CA GLN A 453 -32.98 42.54 8.22
C GLN A 453 -31.48 42.30 8.42
N PHE A 454 -31.09 41.10 8.89
CA PHE A 454 -29.72 40.75 9.29
C PHE A 454 -29.06 39.76 8.33
N LEU A 455 -29.70 39.46 7.20
CA LEU A 455 -29.17 38.53 6.21
C LEU A 455 -28.07 39.19 5.37
N ASP A 456 -26.94 38.50 5.25
CA ASP A 456 -25.95 38.81 4.23
C ASP A 456 -26.62 38.69 2.84
N HIS A 457 -26.21 39.54 1.90
CA HIS A 457 -26.63 39.53 0.50
C HIS A 457 -26.55 38.12 -0.11
N THR A 458 -25.58 37.31 0.32
CA THR A 458 -25.40 35.91 -0.13
C THR A 458 -26.57 34.98 0.22
N HIS A 459 -27.31 35.22 1.31
CA HIS A 459 -28.50 34.45 1.70
C HIS A 459 -29.79 35.15 1.26
N ALA A 460 -29.86 36.48 1.39
CA ALA A 460 -31.03 37.27 1.03
C ALA A 460 -31.40 37.11 -0.46
N ILE A 461 -30.40 37.08 -1.36
CA ILE A 461 -30.64 36.92 -2.80
C ILE A 461 -31.32 35.59 -3.17
N VAL A 462 -31.02 34.52 -2.43
CA VAL A 462 -31.63 33.20 -2.65
C VAL A 462 -33.11 33.22 -2.30
N ILE A 463 -33.47 33.84 -1.18
CA ILE A 463 -34.85 33.93 -0.69
C ILE A 463 -35.67 34.86 -1.59
N GLN A 464 -35.09 35.96 -2.08
CA GLN A 464 -35.72 36.83 -3.07
C GLN A 464 -35.97 36.09 -4.41
N ARG A 465 -34.99 35.36 -4.94
CA ARG A 465 -35.18 34.53 -6.16
C ARG A 465 -36.25 33.45 -5.96
N ALA A 466 -36.36 32.87 -4.76
CA ALA A 466 -37.41 31.92 -4.44
C ALA A 466 -38.80 32.58 -4.40
N ARG A 467 -38.91 33.81 -3.87
CA ARG A 467 -40.16 34.61 -3.87
C ARG A 467 -40.62 34.98 -5.28
N GLU A 468 -39.68 35.27 -6.18
CA GLU A 468 -39.94 35.62 -7.59
C GLU A 468 -40.18 34.39 -8.50
N SER A 469 -39.81 33.19 -8.06
CA SER A 469 -39.93 31.97 -8.86
C SER A 469 -41.38 31.50 -8.97
N ALA A 470 -41.97 31.57 -10.17
CA ALA A 470 -43.32 31.11 -10.49
C ALA A 470 -43.59 29.60 -10.21
N LYS A 471 -42.56 28.81 -9.88
CA LYS A 471 -42.72 27.42 -9.42
C LYS A 471 -42.80 27.28 -7.89
N VAL A 472 -42.19 28.21 -7.16
CA VAL A 472 -42.22 28.26 -5.68
C VAL A 472 -43.40 29.11 -5.19
N ASN A 473 -43.69 30.18 -5.93
CA ASN A 473 -44.74 31.17 -5.66
C ASN A 473 -45.58 31.42 -6.94
N PRO A 474 -46.45 30.48 -7.35
CA PRO A 474 -47.23 30.59 -8.59
C PRO A 474 -48.25 31.73 -8.58
N ASP A 475 -48.79 32.06 -7.40
CA ASP A 475 -49.86 33.05 -7.22
C ASP A 475 -49.33 34.45 -6.81
N HIS A 476 -48.00 34.62 -6.74
CA HIS A 476 -47.32 35.85 -6.30
C HIS A 476 -47.76 36.34 -4.91
N GLU A 477 -47.98 35.44 -3.96
CA GLU A 477 -48.24 35.75 -2.56
C GLU A 477 -47.00 36.35 -1.88
N ASP A 478 -47.20 37.18 -0.85
CA ASP A 478 -46.08 37.78 -0.10
C ASP A 478 -45.27 36.75 0.69
N ASN A 479 -45.92 35.69 1.22
CA ASN A 479 -45.31 34.69 2.09
C ASN A 479 -45.91 33.26 1.91
N PRO A 480 -45.83 32.67 0.70
CA PRO A 480 -46.45 31.37 0.41
C PRO A 480 -45.82 30.24 1.24
N PHE A 481 -46.58 29.18 1.48
CA PHE A 481 -46.17 28.06 2.34
C PHE A 481 -44.81 27.44 1.95
N THR A 482 -44.51 27.34 0.65
CA THR A 482 -43.23 26.85 0.14
C THR A 482 -42.06 27.76 0.53
N LEU A 483 -42.26 29.08 0.52
CA LEU A 483 -41.25 30.06 0.94
C LEU A 483 -41.03 30.02 2.46
N GLN A 484 -42.09 29.80 3.24
CA GLN A 484 -41.97 29.64 4.71
C GLN A 484 -41.11 28.43 5.09
N ILE A 485 -41.20 27.31 4.36
CA ILE A 485 -40.31 26.16 4.58
C ILE A 485 -38.86 26.51 4.23
N LEU A 486 -38.62 27.25 3.15
CA LEU A 486 -37.27 27.71 2.81
C LEU A 486 -36.68 28.63 3.90
N LYS A 487 -37.49 29.55 4.45
CA LYS A 487 -37.13 30.40 5.60
C LYS A 487 -36.76 29.58 6.84
N VAL A 488 -37.54 28.54 7.16
CA VAL A 488 -37.24 27.61 8.26
C VAL A 488 -35.93 26.84 8.03
N LEU A 489 -35.71 26.32 6.82
CA LEU A 489 -34.49 25.60 6.46
C LEU A 489 -33.25 26.50 6.52
N PHE A 490 -33.38 27.77 6.13
CA PHE A 490 -32.31 28.76 6.32
C PHE A 490 -31.97 28.92 7.81
N MET A 491 -32.98 29.17 8.67
CA MET A 491 -32.76 29.39 10.11
C MET A 491 -32.01 28.22 10.76
N VAL A 492 -32.38 26.97 10.42
CA VAL A 492 -31.76 25.78 11.04
C VAL A 492 -30.47 25.29 10.35
N LYS A 493 -30.08 25.80 9.17
CA LYS A 493 -28.92 25.30 8.38
C LYS A 493 -27.66 25.13 9.21
N TYR A 494 -27.31 26.13 10.03
CA TYR A 494 -26.08 26.13 10.83
C TYR A 494 -26.25 25.55 12.25
N VAL A 495 -27.46 25.11 12.62
CA VAL A 495 -27.77 24.62 13.98
C VAL A 495 -27.37 23.16 14.14
N LYS A 496 -26.11 22.93 14.57
CA LYS A 496 -25.52 21.58 14.77
C LYS A 496 -26.32 20.64 15.68
N LYS A 497 -27.21 21.16 16.54
CA LYS A 497 -28.09 20.39 17.44
C LYS A 497 -29.49 20.12 16.86
N PHE A 498 -29.72 20.36 15.57
CA PHE A 498 -31.01 20.14 14.94
C PHE A 498 -30.82 19.40 13.60
N LYS A 499 -31.64 18.36 13.35
CA LYS A 499 -31.68 17.71 12.04
C LYS A 499 -32.97 18.08 11.33
N ALA A 500 -32.86 18.69 10.16
CA ALA A 500 -33.98 19.09 9.32
C ALA A 500 -34.58 17.90 8.55
N THR A 501 -35.07 16.88 9.26
CA THR A 501 -35.84 15.77 8.66
C THR A 501 -37.24 16.25 8.27
N LEU A 502 -37.92 15.51 7.37
CA LEU A 502 -39.33 15.76 7.06
C LEU A 502 -40.22 15.81 8.31
N ASN A 503 -39.93 15.00 9.34
CA ASN A 503 -40.68 15.00 10.58
C ASN A 503 -40.47 16.29 11.38
N ASN A 504 -39.21 16.69 11.54
CA ASN A 504 -38.84 17.84 12.37
C ASN A 504 -39.27 19.16 11.72
N ILE A 505 -39.16 19.28 10.39
CA ILE A 505 -39.71 20.41 9.62
C ILE A 505 -41.24 20.48 9.76
N THR A 506 -41.94 19.34 9.73
CA THR A 506 -43.40 19.31 9.97
C THR A 506 -43.73 19.87 11.35
N THR A 507 -42.96 19.54 12.39
CA THR A 507 -43.14 20.07 13.75
C THR A 507 -42.83 21.57 13.85
N LEU A 508 -41.85 22.09 13.10
CA LEU A 508 -41.58 23.52 13.01
C LEU A 508 -42.69 24.31 12.29
N MET A 509 -43.46 23.67 11.42
CA MET A 509 -44.54 24.28 10.64
C MET A 509 -45.94 24.15 11.28
N ILE A 510 -46.03 23.74 12.56
CA ILE A 510 -47.30 23.68 13.30
C ILE A 510 -47.85 25.10 13.53
N ASP A 511 -49.04 25.38 12.98
CA ASP A 511 -49.70 26.69 13.01
C ASP A 511 -50.98 26.72 13.87
N LYS A 512 -51.45 25.58 14.37
CA LYS A 512 -52.71 25.46 15.15
C LYS A 512 -52.66 24.36 16.20
N VAL A 513 -53.48 24.51 17.24
CA VAL A 513 -53.60 23.53 18.34
C VAL A 513 -54.26 22.23 17.88
N ASP A 514 -55.15 22.29 16.88
CA ASP A 514 -55.94 21.17 16.33
C ASP A 514 -55.44 20.69 14.95
N VAL A 515 -54.16 20.91 14.62
CA VAL A 515 -53.61 20.62 13.29
C VAL A 515 -53.63 19.12 12.92
N ASP A 516 -54.13 18.80 11.72
CA ASP A 516 -53.94 17.47 11.12
C ASP A 516 -52.48 17.32 10.65
N ARG A 517 -51.68 16.64 11.47
CA ARG A 517 -50.26 16.39 11.21
C ARG A 517 -50.00 15.52 9.97
N VAL A 518 -50.95 14.68 9.54
CA VAL A 518 -50.80 13.87 8.31
C VAL A 518 -50.95 14.76 7.08
N VAL A 519 -51.96 15.63 7.08
CA VAL A 519 -52.17 16.63 6.01
C VAL A 519 -51.01 17.63 5.97
N LEU A 520 -50.54 18.12 7.12
CA LEU A 520 -49.39 19.02 7.18
C LEU A 520 -48.11 18.35 6.66
N LYS A 521 -47.80 17.11 7.10
CA LYS A 521 -46.62 16.36 6.63
C LYS A 521 -46.63 16.14 5.12
N LYS A 522 -47.80 15.90 4.53
CA LYS A 522 -47.94 15.83 3.06
C LYS A 522 -47.64 17.17 2.39
N ARG A 523 -48.25 18.27 2.85
CA ARG A 523 -47.98 19.62 2.31
C ARG A 523 -46.50 20.00 2.41
N VAL A 524 -45.83 19.66 3.51
CA VAL A 524 -44.39 19.87 3.70
C VAL A 524 -43.59 19.03 2.71
N SER A 525 -43.93 17.75 2.51
CA SER A 525 -43.27 16.89 1.52
C SER A 525 -43.44 17.42 0.08
N ASP A 526 -44.63 17.88 -0.29
CA ASP A 526 -44.92 18.44 -1.62
C ASP A 526 -44.11 19.73 -1.86
N ALA A 527 -44.04 20.62 -0.87
CA ALA A 527 -43.25 21.86 -0.93
C ALA A 527 -41.73 21.62 -0.94
N LEU A 528 -41.21 20.68 -0.13
CA LEU A 528 -39.80 20.28 -0.18
C LEU A 528 -39.43 19.68 -1.55
N THR A 529 -40.33 18.91 -2.16
CA THR A 529 -40.15 18.39 -3.53
C THR A 529 -40.01 19.52 -4.55
N ILE A 530 -40.77 20.61 -4.41
CA ILE A 530 -40.63 21.80 -5.26
C ILE A 530 -39.26 22.47 -5.03
N LEU A 531 -38.88 22.72 -3.77
CA LEU A 531 -37.63 23.39 -3.42
C LEU A 531 -36.38 22.62 -3.88
N VAL A 532 -36.37 21.29 -3.73
CA VAL A 532 -35.28 20.41 -4.20
C VAL A 532 -35.21 20.38 -5.73
N ASN A 533 -36.36 20.30 -6.41
CA ASN A 533 -36.42 20.37 -7.88
C ASN A 533 -36.02 21.75 -8.43
N GLN A 534 -36.08 22.80 -7.61
CA GLN A 534 -35.63 24.17 -7.96
C GLN A 534 -34.26 24.52 -7.39
N GLU A 535 -33.53 23.56 -6.81
CA GLU A 535 -32.16 23.71 -6.33
C GLU A 535 -31.99 24.77 -5.22
N PHE A 536 -33.08 25.19 -4.57
CA PHE A 536 -33.03 26.04 -3.37
C PHE A 536 -32.67 25.25 -2.10
N VAL A 537 -32.92 23.94 -2.12
CA VAL A 537 -32.75 23.00 -1.01
C VAL A 537 -32.08 21.74 -1.55
N GLU A 538 -31.18 21.16 -0.77
CA GLU A 538 -30.65 19.82 -1.00
C GLU A 538 -31.34 18.79 -0.11
N ASN A 539 -31.50 17.57 -0.62
CA ASN A 539 -31.92 16.42 0.17
C ASN A 539 -30.70 15.52 0.39
N ASN A 540 -30.16 15.53 1.60
CA ASN A 540 -29.01 14.73 1.99
C ASN A 540 -29.45 13.26 2.10
N LEU A 541 -29.21 12.48 1.04
CA LEU A 541 -29.60 11.07 0.92
C LEU A 541 -28.99 10.16 2.01
N SER A 542 -27.97 10.63 2.73
CA SER A 542 -27.32 9.91 3.82
C SER A 542 -28.13 9.94 5.12
N ASP A 543 -28.61 11.10 5.57
CA ASP A 543 -29.33 11.23 6.84
C ASP A 543 -30.80 11.63 6.69
N LYS A 544 -31.27 11.73 5.44
CA LYS A 544 -32.65 12.12 5.06
C LYS A 544 -33.03 13.51 5.60
N THR A 545 -32.03 14.40 5.70
CA THR A 545 -32.22 15.81 6.04
C THR A 545 -32.33 16.69 4.80
N TYR A 546 -32.99 17.83 4.96
CA TYR A 546 -33.10 18.88 3.95
C TYR A 546 -32.26 20.07 4.38
N GLU A 547 -31.45 20.62 3.48
CA GLU A 547 -30.55 21.73 3.78
C GLU A 547 -30.76 22.89 2.81
N PHE A 548 -30.81 24.12 3.32
CA PHE A 548 -30.84 25.32 2.49
C PHE A 548 -29.52 25.48 1.71
N LEU A 549 -29.59 25.84 0.42
CA LEU A 549 -28.41 26.09 -0.41
C LEU A 549 -28.18 27.58 -0.66
N THR A 550 -27.01 28.08 -0.29
CA THR A 550 -26.49 29.41 -0.68
C THR A 550 -26.16 29.44 -2.18
N ASP A 551 -26.09 30.64 -2.78
CA ASP A 551 -25.88 30.83 -4.23
C ASP A 551 -24.72 29.96 -4.80
N ALA A 552 -23.57 29.96 -4.12
CA ALA A 552 -22.41 29.16 -4.50
C ALA A 552 -22.61 27.63 -4.30
N GLU A 553 -23.35 27.22 -3.26
CA GLU A 553 -23.69 25.81 -3.06
C GLU A 553 -24.70 25.33 -4.13
N GLN A 554 -25.60 26.19 -4.61
CA GLN A 554 -26.53 25.86 -5.70
C GLN A 554 -25.79 25.59 -7.00
N ASP A 555 -24.81 26.44 -7.36
CA ASP A 555 -23.97 26.23 -8.53
C ASP A 555 -23.17 24.93 -8.43
N ILE A 556 -22.53 24.64 -7.29
CA ILE A 556 -21.82 23.38 -7.05
C ILE A 556 -22.79 22.18 -7.15
N THR A 557 -23.98 22.26 -6.56
CA THR A 557 -24.98 21.18 -6.60
C THR A 557 -25.48 20.95 -8.03
N ARG A 558 -25.67 22.01 -8.82
CA ARG A 558 -26.03 21.94 -10.25
C ARG A 558 -24.91 21.30 -11.07
N ASP A 559 -23.66 21.69 -10.85
CA ASP A 559 -22.50 21.12 -11.53
C ASP A 559 -22.32 19.63 -11.21
N ILE A 560 -22.47 19.22 -9.94
CA ILE A 560 -22.46 17.81 -9.54
C ILE A 560 -23.62 17.05 -10.20
N LYS A 561 -24.83 17.62 -10.20
CA LYS A 561 -26.03 17.01 -10.81
C LYS A 561 -25.88 16.81 -12.32
N ASN A 562 -25.22 17.74 -13.01
CA ASN A 562 -24.96 17.70 -14.46
C ASN A 562 -23.88 16.69 -14.88
N GLN A 563 -23.05 16.19 -13.96
CA GLN A 563 -22.08 15.14 -14.26
C GLN A 563 -22.79 13.89 -14.82
N GLN A 564 -22.26 13.35 -15.91
CA GLN A 564 -22.72 12.09 -16.52
C GLN A 564 -21.90 10.94 -15.91
N ILE A 565 -22.58 9.90 -15.46
CA ILE A 565 -21.97 8.66 -14.93
C ILE A 565 -22.63 7.51 -15.66
N GLU A 566 -21.84 6.64 -16.29
CA GLU A 566 -22.36 5.46 -16.98
C GLU A 566 -22.76 4.38 -15.96
N SER A 567 -23.76 3.57 -16.30
CA SER A 567 -24.18 2.45 -15.43
C SER A 567 -23.03 1.49 -15.12
N GLY A 568 -22.11 1.28 -16.08
CA GLY A 568 -20.93 0.43 -15.89
C GLY A 568 -19.96 0.92 -14.81
N ASP A 569 -19.86 2.22 -14.56
CA ASP A 569 -19.04 2.75 -13.45
C ASP A 569 -19.73 2.56 -12.09
N ILE A 570 -21.07 2.64 -12.05
CA ILE A 570 -21.86 2.29 -10.86
C ILE A 570 -21.68 0.81 -10.54
N SER A 571 -21.84 -0.07 -11.54
CA SER A 571 -21.61 -1.51 -11.41
C SER A 571 -20.18 -1.83 -10.96
N ARG A 572 -19.14 -1.16 -11.52
CA ARG A 572 -17.75 -1.31 -11.06
C ARG A 572 -17.59 -0.92 -9.60
N GLN A 573 -18.10 0.24 -9.18
CA GLN A 573 -18.00 0.71 -7.79
C GLN A 573 -18.71 -0.22 -6.79
N ILE A 574 -19.80 -0.87 -7.22
CA ILE A 574 -20.48 -1.91 -6.43
C ILE A 574 -19.64 -3.20 -6.41
N SER A 575 -19.05 -3.62 -7.54
CA SER A 575 -18.12 -4.76 -7.61
C SER A 575 -16.97 -4.61 -6.62
N ASP A 576 -16.31 -3.45 -6.62
CA ASP A 576 -15.14 -3.20 -5.75
C ASP A 576 -15.51 -3.40 -4.28
N TYR A 577 -16.68 -2.91 -3.84
CA TYR A 577 -17.15 -3.14 -2.48
C TYR A 577 -17.57 -4.59 -2.20
N LEU A 578 -18.37 -5.20 -3.09
CA LEU A 578 -18.91 -6.54 -2.87
C LEU A 578 -17.83 -7.63 -2.97
N PHE A 579 -16.75 -7.39 -3.71
CA PHE A 579 -15.77 -8.42 -4.05
C PHE A 579 -14.37 -8.24 -3.43
N GLU A 580 -14.02 -7.06 -2.90
CA GLU A 580 -12.76 -6.84 -2.17
C GLU A 580 -12.91 -6.98 -0.63
N GLY A 581 -11.79 -7.24 0.06
CA GLY A 581 -11.74 -7.34 1.53
C GLY A 581 -12.34 -8.62 2.12
N LYS A 582 -12.82 -8.54 3.38
CA LYS A 582 -13.50 -9.65 4.09
C LYS A 582 -15.00 -9.72 3.74
N SER A 583 -15.37 -9.58 2.47
CA SER A 583 -16.77 -9.56 2.06
C SER A 583 -17.45 -10.93 2.20
N ALA A 584 -18.78 -10.95 2.14
CA ALA A 584 -19.57 -12.18 2.15
C ALA A 584 -19.37 -13.04 0.88
N LEU A 585 -18.88 -12.43 -0.21
CA LEU A 585 -18.72 -13.03 -1.55
C LEU A 585 -17.26 -13.41 -1.80
N ASN A 586 -16.74 -14.31 -0.97
CA ASN A 586 -15.41 -14.88 -1.19
C ASN A 586 -15.43 -15.80 -2.43
N GLY A 587 -14.42 -15.70 -3.30
CA GLY A 587 -14.35 -16.48 -4.53
C GLY A 587 -14.00 -17.95 -4.32
N ALA A 588 -13.45 -18.32 -3.16
CA ALA A 588 -13.03 -19.68 -2.85
C ALA A 588 -14.09 -20.44 -2.02
N TYR A 589 -14.64 -21.51 -2.59
CA TYR A 589 -15.59 -22.42 -1.95
C TYR A 589 -14.93 -23.75 -1.59
N SER A 590 -15.00 -24.18 -0.32
CA SER A 590 -14.54 -25.50 0.11
C SER A 590 -15.67 -26.52 -0.06
N TYR A 591 -15.49 -27.42 -1.02
CA TYR A 591 -16.49 -28.43 -1.35
C TYR A 591 -16.43 -29.59 -0.32
N PRO A 592 -17.54 -29.98 0.34
CA PRO A 592 -17.50 -30.82 1.56
C PRO A 592 -16.86 -32.22 1.46
N LYS A 593 -16.59 -32.70 0.25
CA LYS A 593 -16.06 -34.04 -0.01
C LYS A 593 -14.63 -34.21 0.54
N LEU A 594 -14.34 -35.40 1.06
CA LEU A 594 -13.03 -35.78 1.65
C LEU A 594 -12.51 -34.71 2.63
N ASN A 595 -13.35 -34.33 3.60
CA ASN A 595 -13.07 -33.33 4.64
C ASN A 595 -12.70 -31.93 4.11
N GLY A 596 -13.29 -31.49 2.99
CA GLY A 596 -13.05 -30.16 2.44
C GLY A 596 -11.78 -30.02 1.59
N ARG A 597 -11.18 -31.15 1.16
CA ARG A 597 -9.95 -31.21 0.35
C ARG A 597 -10.02 -30.39 -0.94
N TYR A 598 -11.20 -30.22 -1.51
CA TYR A 598 -11.41 -29.52 -2.78
C TYR A 598 -11.81 -28.07 -2.54
N ILE A 599 -11.03 -27.14 -3.08
CA ILE A 599 -11.33 -25.71 -3.07
C ILE A 599 -11.55 -25.27 -4.53
N PHE A 600 -12.77 -24.86 -4.85
CA PHE A 600 -13.14 -24.32 -6.15
C PHE A 600 -13.12 -22.79 -6.10
N ASN A 601 -12.43 -22.16 -7.05
CA ASN A 601 -12.45 -20.72 -7.22
C ASN A 601 -13.50 -20.34 -8.27
N PHE A 602 -14.27 -19.30 -7.96
CA PHE A 602 -15.27 -18.70 -8.82
C PHE A 602 -14.77 -17.32 -9.24
N ASP A 603 -14.86 -17.03 -10.54
CA ASP A 603 -14.75 -15.66 -11.04
C ASP A 603 -15.98 -14.86 -10.61
N LYS A 604 -15.86 -13.54 -10.56
CA LYS A 604 -16.87 -12.65 -10.03
C LYS A 604 -17.31 -11.67 -11.11
N LYS A 605 -18.62 -11.56 -11.33
CA LYS A 605 -19.23 -10.67 -12.32
C LYS A 605 -20.33 -9.86 -11.64
N ILE A 606 -20.50 -8.62 -12.06
CA ILE A 606 -21.66 -7.81 -11.67
C ILE A 606 -22.29 -7.18 -12.91
N ASP A 607 -23.59 -7.36 -13.09
CA ASP A 607 -24.31 -6.96 -14.30
C ASP A 607 -23.52 -7.39 -15.56
N ASN A 608 -23.29 -6.49 -16.51
CA ASN A 608 -22.42 -6.71 -17.68
C ASN A 608 -20.94 -6.29 -17.49
N VAL A 609 -20.46 -6.19 -16.24
CA VAL A 609 -19.08 -5.84 -15.88
C VAL A 609 -18.36 -7.02 -15.21
N ASP A 610 -17.27 -7.47 -15.81
CA ASP A 610 -16.39 -8.50 -15.26
C ASP A 610 -15.36 -7.89 -14.30
N SER A 611 -15.20 -8.46 -13.09
CA SER A 611 -14.35 -7.83 -12.06
C SER A 611 -12.84 -8.07 -12.25
N VAL A 612 -12.45 -9.16 -12.93
CA VAL A 612 -11.06 -9.56 -13.21
C VAL A 612 -11.02 -10.32 -14.54
N GLN A 613 -9.83 -10.46 -15.16
CA GLN A 613 -9.61 -11.42 -16.25
C GLN A 613 -10.16 -12.81 -15.91
N HIS A 614 -11.13 -13.29 -16.69
CA HIS A 614 -11.67 -14.65 -16.58
C HIS A 614 -10.55 -15.70 -16.61
N ARG A 615 -10.44 -16.46 -15.52
CA ARG A 615 -9.41 -17.49 -15.30
C ARG A 615 -9.98 -18.77 -14.70
N ASN A 616 -11.15 -18.71 -14.08
CA ASN A 616 -11.84 -19.84 -13.49
C ASN A 616 -13.05 -20.23 -14.37
N PRO A 617 -13.40 -21.52 -14.43
CA PRO A 617 -14.50 -21.99 -15.28
C PRO A 617 -15.88 -21.79 -14.66
N LEU A 618 -15.98 -21.42 -13.37
CA LEU A 618 -17.22 -21.13 -12.66
C LEU A 618 -17.30 -19.64 -12.29
N THR A 619 -18.50 -19.08 -12.24
CA THR A 619 -18.74 -17.66 -11.95
C THR A 619 -19.81 -17.46 -10.88
N VAL A 620 -19.63 -16.47 -10.01
CA VAL A 620 -20.73 -15.85 -9.24
C VAL A 620 -21.07 -14.54 -9.92
N HIS A 621 -22.30 -14.44 -10.44
CA HIS A 621 -22.80 -13.28 -11.15
C HIS A 621 -23.85 -12.59 -10.28
N VAL A 622 -23.49 -11.43 -9.73
CA VAL A 622 -24.43 -10.56 -9.02
C VAL A 622 -25.16 -9.71 -10.07
N VAL A 623 -26.48 -9.69 -10.02
CA VAL A 623 -27.32 -8.89 -10.91
C VAL A 623 -27.99 -7.82 -10.06
N THR A 624 -27.75 -6.56 -10.41
CA THR A 624 -28.36 -5.40 -9.79
C THR A 624 -29.61 -4.97 -10.59
N PRO A 625 -30.51 -4.18 -9.98
CA PRO A 625 -31.61 -3.51 -10.68
C PRO A 625 -31.22 -2.56 -11.83
N LEU A 626 -29.92 -2.35 -12.11
CA LEU A 626 -29.45 -1.61 -13.26
C LEU A 626 -29.39 -2.46 -14.54
N ASP A 627 -29.34 -3.78 -14.41
CA ASP A 627 -29.23 -4.67 -15.58
C ASP A 627 -30.59 -4.78 -16.28
N GLY A 628 -30.65 -4.29 -17.52
CA GLY A 628 -31.86 -4.29 -18.33
C GLY A 628 -32.30 -5.68 -18.74
N ASP A 629 -31.39 -6.66 -18.77
CA ASP A 629 -31.63 -8.01 -19.30
C ASP A 629 -32.40 -8.91 -18.31
N PHE A 630 -32.55 -8.48 -17.04
CA PHE A 630 -33.16 -9.26 -15.96
C PHE A 630 -34.32 -8.50 -15.30
N GLN A 631 -35.53 -8.59 -15.87
CA GLN A 631 -36.72 -7.87 -15.40
C GLN A 631 -37.61 -8.73 -14.47
N ASN A 632 -37.52 -10.06 -14.56
CA ASN A 632 -38.43 -10.98 -13.89
C ASN A 632 -37.75 -12.32 -13.53
N GLU A 633 -38.40 -13.13 -12.69
CA GLU A 633 -37.88 -14.43 -12.24
C GLU A 633 -37.63 -15.41 -13.41
N THR A 634 -38.44 -15.38 -14.47
CA THR A 634 -38.22 -16.24 -15.65
C THR A 634 -36.92 -15.94 -16.40
N ASP A 635 -36.45 -14.68 -16.41
CA ASP A 635 -35.16 -14.31 -17.02
C ASP A 635 -33.99 -14.97 -16.25
N PHE A 636 -34.02 -14.92 -14.92
CA PHE A 636 -33.03 -15.57 -14.04
C PHE A 636 -33.04 -17.11 -14.16
N LEU A 637 -34.23 -17.71 -14.24
CA LEU A 637 -34.37 -19.15 -14.45
C LEU A 637 -33.83 -19.57 -15.83
N GLN A 638 -34.13 -18.81 -16.89
CA GLN A 638 -33.63 -19.11 -18.23
C GLN A 638 -32.10 -19.00 -18.29
N ALA A 639 -31.52 -17.88 -17.83
CA ALA A 639 -30.07 -17.65 -17.85
C ALA A 639 -29.28 -18.69 -17.01
N SER A 640 -29.81 -19.11 -15.86
CA SER A 640 -29.18 -20.13 -15.02
C SER A 640 -29.37 -21.58 -15.53
N SER A 641 -30.21 -21.82 -16.54
CA SER A 641 -30.56 -23.17 -17.03
C SER A 641 -29.69 -23.71 -18.18
N GLY A 642 -28.89 -22.85 -18.82
CA GLY A 642 -28.12 -23.21 -20.00
C GLY A 642 -27.10 -24.32 -19.74
N ILE A 643 -26.88 -25.22 -20.72
CA ILE A 643 -25.91 -26.33 -20.62
C ILE A 643 -24.46 -25.82 -20.44
N GLU A 644 -24.17 -24.61 -20.91
CA GLU A 644 -22.89 -23.91 -20.74
C GLU A 644 -22.93 -22.87 -19.60
N SER A 645 -24.03 -22.79 -18.84
CA SER A 645 -24.20 -21.83 -17.74
C SER A 645 -23.42 -22.29 -16.50
N ASN A 646 -22.14 -21.95 -16.47
CA ASN A 646 -21.27 -22.16 -15.32
C ASN A 646 -21.41 -21.05 -14.26
N ALA A 647 -22.59 -20.46 -14.11
CA ALA A 647 -22.82 -19.31 -13.24
C ALA A 647 -23.86 -19.60 -12.14
N VAL A 648 -23.59 -19.11 -10.94
CA VAL A 648 -24.60 -18.85 -9.90
C VAL A 648 -25.06 -17.40 -10.08
N LEU A 649 -26.36 -17.17 -10.22
CA LEU A 649 -26.94 -15.83 -10.30
C LEU A 649 -27.44 -15.39 -8.92
N VAL A 650 -27.08 -14.18 -8.50
CA VAL A 650 -27.56 -13.54 -7.26
C VAL A 650 -28.32 -12.29 -7.64
N ALA A 651 -29.65 -12.29 -7.47
CA ALA A 651 -30.51 -11.17 -7.81
C ALA A 651 -30.68 -10.24 -6.60
N LEU A 652 -30.16 -9.01 -6.70
CA LEU A 652 -30.37 -7.99 -5.66
C LEU A 652 -31.77 -7.37 -5.78
N PRO A 653 -32.46 -7.09 -4.65
CA PRO A 653 -33.79 -6.50 -4.65
C PRO A 653 -33.79 -5.05 -5.17
N ALA A 654 -34.86 -4.68 -5.89
CA ALA A 654 -35.05 -3.35 -6.48
C ALA A 654 -35.41 -2.23 -5.49
N THR A 655 -35.46 -2.51 -4.19
CA THR A 655 -36.11 -1.67 -3.16
C THR A 655 -35.15 -0.81 -2.33
N SER A 656 -33.87 -0.71 -2.68
CA SER A 656 -32.84 -0.07 -1.86
C SER A 656 -32.13 1.11 -2.55
N ASP A 657 -32.00 2.21 -1.81
CA ASP A 657 -31.48 3.51 -2.27
C ASP A 657 -29.98 3.49 -2.68
N TYR A 658 -29.28 2.37 -2.48
CA TYR A 658 -27.82 2.23 -2.68
C TYR A 658 -27.35 2.62 -4.09
N ILE A 659 -28.14 2.35 -5.12
CA ILE A 659 -27.83 2.74 -6.51
C ILE A 659 -27.72 4.26 -6.63
N ASP A 660 -28.67 5.00 -6.07
CA ASP A 660 -28.67 6.46 -6.12
C ASP A 660 -27.61 7.06 -5.21
N GLN A 661 -27.32 6.43 -4.06
CA GLN A 661 -26.21 6.82 -3.20
C GLN A 661 -24.85 6.63 -3.89
N VAL A 662 -24.60 5.51 -4.58
CA VAL A 662 -23.37 5.28 -5.37
C VAL A 662 -23.32 6.24 -6.57
N ARG A 663 -24.41 6.41 -7.31
CA ARG A 663 -24.51 7.36 -8.43
C ARG A 663 -24.16 8.79 -8.00
N ARG A 664 -24.69 9.26 -6.86
CA ARG A 664 -24.35 10.57 -6.29
C ARG A 664 -22.89 10.64 -5.86
N ALA A 665 -22.35 9.62 -5.20
CA ALA A 665 -20.95 9.55 -4.81
C ALA A 665 -19.98 9.65 -6.01
N LEU A 666 -20.28 8.95 -7.11
CA LEU A 666 -19.50 9.00 -8.35
C LEU A 666 -19.63 10.34 -9.07
N LYS A 667 -20.81 10.99 -9.05
CA LYS A 667 -20.99 12.35 -9.57
C LYS A 667 -20.13 13.37 -8.81
N ILE A 668 -20.08 13.29 -7.49
CA ILE A 668 -19.19 14.13 -6.67
C ILE A 668 -17.73 13.89 -7.04
N GLU A 669 -17.31 12.63 -7.15
CA GLU A 669 -15.93 12.28 -7.53
C GLU A 669 -15.54 12.83 -8.89
N HIS A 670 -16.40 12.69 -9.89
CA HIS A 670 -16.14 13.20 -11.23
C HIS A 670 -16.07 14.73 -11.25
N PHE A 671 -16.93 15.42 -10.50
CA PHE A 671 -16.87 16.88 -10.31
C PHE A 671 -15.55 17.32 -9.65
N VAL A 672 -15.16 16.70 -8.54
CA VAL A 672 -13.91 17.00 -7.80
C VAL A 672 -12.68 16.80 -8.67
N ASN A 673 -12.64 15.69 -9.43
CA ASN A 673 -11.51 15.36 -10.31
C ASN A 673 -11.43 16.24 -11.57
N THR A 674 -12.58 16.73 -12.07
CA THR A 674 -12.65 17.50 -13.33
C THR A 674 -12.50 19.02 -13.11
N ASN A 675 -12.78 19.52 -11.91
CA ASN A 675 -12.65 20.95 -11.54
C ASN A 675 -11.61 21.22 -10.41
N PRO A 676 -10.31 20.89 -10.54
CA PRO A 676 -9.35 20.96 -9.41
C PRO A 676 -8.94 22.37 -8.95
N THR A 677 -9.56 23.46 -9.43
CA THR A 677 -9.07 24.84 -9.22
C THR A 677 -10.18 25.89 -9.05
N GLY A 678 -10.58 26.13 -7.79
CA GLY A 678 -11.11 27.42 -7.34
C GLY A 678 -10.03 28.17 -6.56
N ARG A 679 -9.79 29.46 -6.84
CA ARG A 679 -8.80 30.28 -6.12
C ARG A 679 -9.28 30.82 -4.77
N ASP A 680 -10.53 30.53 -4.39
CA ASP A 680 -11.17 31.00 -3.16
C ASP A 680 -11.15 29.89 -2.09
N GLU A 681 -10.76 30.26 -0.88
CA GLU A 681 -10.76 29.39 0.30
C GLU A 681 -12.18 28.93 0.67
N ARG A 682 -13.21 29.78 0.44
CA ARG A 682 -14.62 29.41 0.64
C ARG A 682 -15.05 28.28 -0.31
N TYR A 683 -14.68 28.36 -1.59
CA TYR A 683 -15.00 27.32 -2.58
C TYR A 683 -14.33 25.99 -2.21
N LYS A 684 -13.08 26.03 -1.74
CA LYS A 684 -12.38 24.82 -1.28
C LYS A 684 -13.08 24.14 -0.10
N ILE A 685 -13.55 24.90 0.89
CA ILE A 685 -14.30 24.35 2.03
C ILE A 685 -15.57 23.62 1.56
N MET A 686 -16.29 24.18 0.58
CA MET A 686 -17.48 23.52 -0.01
C MET A 686 -17.10 22.21 -0.72
N VAL A 687 -16.02 22.19 -1.49
CA VAL A 687 -15.52 20.98 -2.17
C VAL A 687 -15.08 19.90 -1.16
N ASP A 688 -14.36 20.29 -0.10
CA ASP A 688 -13.95 19.37 0.97
C ASP A 688 -15.18 18.78 1.71
N ALA A 689 -16.24 19.57 1.92
CA ALA A 689 -17.51 19.09 2.46
C ALA A 689 -18.20 18.06 1.55
N ARG A 690 -18.23 18.30 0.23
CA ARG A 690 -18.73 17.33 -0.77
C ARG A 690 -17.91 16.03 -0.76
N GLN A 691 -16.60 16.10 -0.59
CA GLN A 691 -15.77 14.91 -0.47
C GLN A 691 -16.08 14.12 0.82
N GLY A 692 -16.46 14.82 1.90
CA GLY A 692 -17.04 14.22 3.11
C GLY A 692 -18.39 13.52 2.85
N GLU A 693 -19.30 14.17 2.11
CA GLU A 693 -20.59 13.59 1.66
C GLU A 693 -20.37 12.27 0.90
N ARG A 694 -19.46 12.26 -0.08
CA ARG A 694 -19.10 11.05 -0.86
C ARG A 694 -18.70 9.88 0.03
N VAL A 695 -17.87 10.11 1.05
CA VAL A 695 -17.42 9.05 1.98
C VAL A 695 -18.58 8.50 2.81
N GLN A 696 -19.51 9.37 3.23
CA GLN A 696 -20.70 8.92 3.96
C GLN A 696 -21.68 8.14 3.07
N LEU A 697 -21.93 8.62 1.84
CA LEU A 697 -22.80 7.94 0.87
C LEU A 697 -22.29 6.54 0.56
N LEU A 698 -21.01 6.37 0.24
CA LEU A 698 -20.43 5.05 0.01
C LEU A 698 -20.54 4.16 1.24
N LYS A 699 -20.24 4.68 2.44
CA LYS A 699 -20.37 3.90 3.70
C LYS A 699 -21.79 3.39 3.93
N GLN A 700 -22.81 4.18 3.58
CA GLN A 700 -24.21 3.76 3.75
C GLN A 700 -24.70 2.84 2.64
N ALA A 701 -24.35 3.12 1.39
CA ALA A 701 -24.66 2.26 0.27
C ALA A 701 -24.11 0.85 0.53
N ASN A 702 -22.89 0.77 1.06
CA ASN A 702 -22.25 -0.48 1.47
C ASN A 702 -23.03 -1.26 2.55
N ILE A 703 -23.60 -0.57 3.54
CA ILE A 703 -24.50 -1.19 4.55
C ILE A 703 -25.79 -1.68 3.89
N GLN A 704 -26.41 -0.86 3.04
CA GLN A 704 -27.64 -1.24 2.33
C GLN A 704 -27.42 -2.41 1.37
N MET A 705 -26.30 -2.45 0.62
CA MET A 705 -25.90 -3.57 -0.22
C MET A 705 -25.70 -4.85 0.59
N THR A 706 -25.10 -4.75 1.78
CA THR A 706 -24.92 -5.91 2.67
C THR A 706 -26.27 -6.47 3.13
N ASN A 707 -27.20 -5.61 3.55
CA ASN A 707 -28.55 -6.02 3.93
C ASN A 707 -29.33 -6.60 2.73
N ALA A 708 -29.17 -5.99 1.55
CA ALA A 708 -29.81 -6.44 0.32
C ALA A 708 -29.34 -7.84 -0.14
N LEU A 709 -28.15 -8.29 0.26
CA LEU A 709 -27.71 -9.67 0.06
C LEU A 709 -28.50 -10.66 0.93
N ASP A 710 -28.82 -10.31 2.18
CA ASP A 710 -29.62 -11.20 3.06
C ASP A 710 -31.05 -11.41 2.53
N ASP A 711 -31.60 -10.44 1.80
CA ASP A 711 -32.87 -10.52 1.07
C ASP A 711 -32.72 -11.02 -0.38
N ALA A 712 -31.50 -11.26 -0.89
CA ALA A 712 -31.26 -11.60 -2.29
C ALA A 712 -31.66 -13.05 -2.63
N ASP A 713 -32.27 -13.20 -3.80
CA ASP A 713 -32.60 -14.49 -4.40
C ASP A 713 -31.38 -15.09 -5.11
N VAL A 714 -31.21 -16.41 -5.01
CA VAL A 714 -30.09 -17.14 -5.63
C VAL A 714 -30.61 -18.20 -6.58
N TYR A 715 -30.14 -18.17 -7.83
CA TYR A 715 -30.56 -19.07 -8.91
C TYR A 715 -29.37 -19.84 -9.48
N VAL A 716 -29.58 -21.13 -9.75
CA VAL A 716 -28.57 -22.02 -10.35
C VAL A 716 -29.22 -23.22 -11.04
N GLY A 717 -28.76 -23.58 -12.23
CA GLY A 717 -29.23 -24.77 -12.95
C GLY A 717 -30.74 -24.73 -13.28
N GLY A 718 -31.30 -23.55 -13.55
CA GLY A 718 -32.72 -23.38 -13.90
C GLY A 718 -33.68 -23.47 -12.72
N ARG A 719 -33.22 -23.24 -11.48
CA ARG A 719 -34.06 -23.20 -10.28
C ARG A 719 -33.58 -22.17 -9.26
N LYS A 720 -34.51 -21.67 -8.47
CA LYS A 720 -34.30 -20.86 -7.28
C LYS A 720 -33.90 -21.74 -6.08
N ILE A 721 -33.04 -21.25 -5.20
CA ILE A 721 -32.67 -21.91 -3.94
C ILE A 721 -33.61 -21.49 -2.83
N GLU A 722 -34.58 -22.36 -2.51
CA GLU A 722 -35.50 -22.15 -1.39
C GLU A 722 -34.82 -22.49 -0.05
N SER A 723 -34.59 -21.49 0.80
CA SER A 723 -34.14 -21.68 2.19
C SER A 723 -34.32 -20.42 3.04
N GLU A 724 -34.81 -20.57 4.27
CA GLU A 724 -34.80 -19.50 5.30
C GLU A 724 -33.40 -19.28 5.92
N ALA A 725 -32.38 -19.99 5.46
CA ALA A 725 -31.01 -19.78 5.90
C ALA A 725 -30.42 -18.46 5.35
N SER A 726 -29.38 -17.95 6.03
CA SER A 726 -28.66 -16.73 5.63
C SER A 726 -28.15 -16.77 4.20
N PHE A 727 -27.91 -15.59 3.60
CA PHE A 727 -27.43 -15.46 2.22
C PHE A 727 -26.26 -16.39 1.90
N LYS A 728 -25.26 -16.43 2.79
CA LYS A 728 -24.09 -17.30 2.65
C LYS A 728 -24.48 -18.78 2.47
N ASN A 729 -25.44 -19.28 3.25
CA ASN A 729 -25.85 -20.68 3.15
C ASN A 729 -26.61 -20.96 1.84
N ARG A 730 -27.40 -20.00 1.34
CA ARG A 730 -28.05 -20.10 0.01
C ARG A 730 -27.01 -20.11 -1.11
N LEU A 731 -25.99 -19.25 -1.02
CA LEU A 731 -24.87 -19.19 -1.95
C LEU A 731 -24.02 -20.47 -1.92
N ASP A 732 -23.62 -20.93 -0.73
CA ASP A 732 -22.84 -22.17 -0.54
C ASP A 732 -23.59 -23.39 -1.09
N ALA A 733 -24.92 -23.45 -0.93
CA ALA A 733 -25.77 -24.47 -1.53
C ALA A 733 -25.83 -24.37 -3.06
N ALA A 734 -25.92 -23.16 -3.61
CA ALA A 734 -25.92 -22.92 -5.05
C ALA A 734 -24.57 -23.28 -5.71
N MET A 735 -23.46 -22.87 -5.09
CA MET A 735 -22.09 -23.19 -5.50
C MET A 735 -21.87 -24.71 -5.52
N LYS A 736 -22.27 -25.41 -4.45
CA LYS A 736 -22.21 -26.87 -4.38
C LYS A 736 -22.94 -27.53 -5.56
N LEU A 737 -24.17 -27.10 -5.79
CA LEU A 737 -25.05 -27.63 -6.83
C LEU A 737 -24.50 -27.39 -8.25
N LEU A 738 -23.86 -26.24 -8.48
CA LEU A 738 -23.13 -25.97 -9.73
C LEU A 738 -21.92 -26.90 -9.88
N ILE A 739 -21.16 -27.11 -8.81
CA ILE A 739 -20.02 -28.04 -8.80
C ILE A 739 -20.49 -29.48 -9.09
N ASP A 740 -21.57 -29.94 -8.43
CA ASP A 740 -22.18 -31.25 -8.65
C ASP A 740 -22.62 -31.44 -10.12
N ASN A 741 -23.21 -30.40 -10.72
CA ASN A 741 -23.67 -30.41 -12.11
C ASN A 741 -22.52 -30.44 -13.13
N ASN A 742 -21.42 -29.72 -12.86
CA ASN A 742 -20.33 -29.53 -13.81
C ASN A 742 -19.22 -30.59 -13.65
N TYR A 743 -18.80 -30.86 -12.41
CA TYR A 743 -17.69 -31.76 -12.09
C TYR A 743 -18.15 -33.19 -11.82
N ARG A 744 -19.00 -33.74 -12.71
CA ARG A 744 -19.64 -35.06 -12.56
C ARG A 744 -18.67 -36.24 -12.43
N LYS A 745 -17.40 -36.09 -12.83
CA LYS A 745 -16.36 -37.12 -12.68
C LYS A 745 -15.54 -36.98 -11.40
N LEU A 746 -15.76 -35.94 -10.59
CA LEU A 746 -15.14 -35.80 -9.27
C LEU A 746 -15.42 -37.00 -8.36
N ASP A 747 -16.52 -37.72 -8.59
CA ASP A 747 -16.89 -38.96 -7.91
C ASP A 747 -16.06 -40.19 -8.24
N TYR A 748 -15.19 -40.12 -9.25
CA TYR A 748 -14.21 -41.16 -9.51
C TYR A 748 -13.03 -41.14 -8.52
N ILE A 749 -12.83 -40.05 -7.78
CA ILE A 749 -11.94 -39.99 -6.61
C ILE A 749 -12.75 -40.38 -5.38
N ASN A 750 -12.45 -41.54 -4.81
CA ASN A 750 -13.10 -42.09 -3.61
C ASN A 750 -12.16 -42.12 -2.38
N ALA A 751 -10.83 -42.03 -2.59
CA ALA A 751 -9.82 -41.99 -1.54
C ALA A 751 -8.85 -40.82 -1.74
N ALA A 752 -8.62 -40.05 -0.68
CA ALA A 752 -7.61 -38.99 -0.68
C ALA A 752 -6.20 -39.61 -0.60
N LYS A 753 -5.29 -39.14 -1.46
CA LYS A 753 -3.88 -39.57 -1.51
C LYS A 753 -2.95 -38.37 -1.31
N SER A 754 -1.74 -38.60 -0.82
CA SER A 754 -0.76 -37.58 -0.44
C SER A 754 0.62 -37.86 -1.06
N GLU A 755 1.57 -36.92 -0.96
CA GLU A 755 2.97 -37.12 -1.38
C GLU A 755 3.61 -38.36 -0.72
N LYS A 756 3.20 -38.72 0.51
CA LYS A 756 3.68 -39.93 1.17
C LYS A 756 3.17 -41.21 0.49
N ASP A 757 1.91 -41.21 0.04
CA ASP A 757 1.32 -42.36 -0.67
C ASP A 757 1.95 -42.52 -2.07
N ILE A 758 2.41 -41.42 -2.68
CA ILE A 758 3.24 -41.46 -3.91
C ILE A 758 4.63 -42.06 -3.61
N GLN A 759 5.26 -41.68 -2.49
CA GLN A 759 6.55 -42.23 -2.11
C GLN A 759 6.48 -43.73 -1.82
N ASP A 760 5.40 -44.19 -1.17
CA ASP A 760 5.14 -45.60 -0.88
C ASP A 760 4.93 -46.44 -2.16
N LEU A 761 4.41 -45.87 -3.26
CA LEU A 761 4.29 -46.55 -4.57
C LEU A 761 5.65 -46.83 -5.25
N PHE A 762 6.73 -46.20 -4.79
CA PHE A 762 8.09 -46.37 -5.31
C PHE A 762 9.04 -47.02 -4.30
N ASP A 763 8.54 -47.50 -3.16
CA ASP A 763 9.34 -48.17 -2.12
C ASP A 763 9.25 -49.70 -2.28
N PRO A 764 10.32 -50.40 -2.71
CA PRO A 764 10.29 -51.84 -2.97
C PRO A 764 10.07 -52.69 -1.71
N ASP A 765 10.32 -52.16 -0.51
CA ASP A 765 10.07 -52.86 0.75
C ASP A 765 8.61 -52.73 1.23
N ARG A 766 7.80 -51.88 0.58
CA ARG A 766 6.36 -51.72 0.86
C ARG A 766 5.52 -52.45 -0.17
N LEU A 767 5.09 -53.67 0.16
CA LEU A 767 3.99 -54.35 -0.53
C LEU A 767 2.72 -53.48 -0.47
N SER A 768 2.40 -52.83 -1.58
CA SER A 768 1.26 -51.91 -1.68
C SER A 768 -0.07 -52.67 -1.68
N ILE A 769 -0.74 -52.68 -0.53
CA ILE A 769 -2.12 -53.18 -0.37
C ILE A 769 -3.08 -52.10 -0.87
N ASP A 770 -3.41 -52.11 -2.16
CA ASP A 770 -4.32 -51.11 -2.76
C ASP A 770 -5.10 -51.69 -3.96
N GLU A 771 -6.10 -52.54 -3.69
CA GLU A 771 -6.85 -53.29 -4.73
C GLU A 771 -8.07 -52.53 -5.32
N GLY A 772 -8.33 -51.26 -4.96
CA GLY A 772 -9.55 -50.58 -5.42
C GLY A 772 -9.61 -49.05 -5.39
N ASP A 773 -8.67 -48.34 -4.76
CA ASP A 773 -8.78 -46.89 -4.63
C ASP A 773 -8.67 -46.15 -5.98
N ASN A 774 -9.55 -45.17 -6.17
CA ASN A 774 -9.61 -44.27 -7.33
C ASN A 774 -9.64 -44.98 -8.70
N ARG A 775 -10.08 -46.25 -8.76
CA ARG A 775 -10.06 -47.08 -9.99
C ARG A 775 -10.75 -46.42 -11.19
N GLN A 776 -11.92 -45.82 -11.00
CA GLN A 776 -12.63 -45.12 -12.08
C GLN A 776 -11.85 -43.91 -12.62
N ALA A 777 -11.02 -43.28 -11.79
CA ALA A 777 -10.15 -42.18 -12.21
C ALA A 777 -8.90 -42.69 -12.93
N LEU A 778 -8.34 -43.83 -12.52
CA LEU A 778 -7.27 -44.53 -13.24
C LEU A 778 -7.72 -44.96 -14.64
N ASP A 779 -8.90 -45.57 -14.76
CA ASP A 779 -9.49 -46.00 -16.03
C ASP A 779 -9.73 -44.76 -16.94
N ALA A 780 -10.40 -43.72 -16.41
CA ALA A 780 -10.67 -42.49 -17.17
C ALA A 780 -9.43 -41.67 -17.56
N LEU A 781 -8.33 -41.77 -16.80
CA LEU A 781 -7.03 -41.20 -17.15
C LEU A 781 -6.34 -42.03 -18.23
N THR A 782 -6.40 -43.36 -18.13
CA THR A 782 -5.81 -44.29 -19.10
C THR A 782 -6.49 -44.16 -20.47
N ASP A 783 -7.83 -44.14 -20.51
CA ASP A 783 -8.60 -43.97 -21.75
C ASP A 783 -8.28 -42.65 -22.47
N TRP A 784 -8.20 -41.54 -21.71
CA TRP A 784 -7.86 -40.25 -22.30
C TRP A 784 -6.39 -40.21 -22.76
N LEU A 785 -5.45 -40.77 -22.00
CA LEU A 785 -4.05 -40.87 -22.43
C LEU A 785 -3.91 -41.74 -23.68
N ILE A 786 -4.66 -42.83 -23.83
CA ILE A 786 -4.69 -43.66 -25.06
C ILE A 786 -5.16 -42.82 -26.26
N GLN A 787 -6.21 -42.03 -26.11
CA GLN A 787 -6.73 -41.16 -27.18
C GLN A 787 -5.74 -40.03 -27.52
N GLU A 788 -5.19 -39.35 -26.52
CA GLU A 788 -4.25 -38.25 -26.72
C GLU A 788 -2.94 -38.73 -27.34
N ASN A 789 -2.46 -39.93 -26.97
CA ASN A 789 -1.28 -40.56 -27.56
C ASN A 789 -1.40 -40.90 -29.05
N GLN A 790 -2.62 -40.96 -29.62
CA GLN A 790 -2.80 -41.12 -31.07
C GLN A 790 -2.42 -39.84 -31.84
N ASN A 791 -2.56 -38.69 -31.21
CA ASN A 791 -2.26 -37.38 -31.79
C ASN A 791 -0.88 -36.84 -31.37
N ASN A 792 -0.46 -37.14 -30.14
CA ASN A 792 0.75 -36.61 -29.51
C ASN A 792 1.61 -37.74 -28.93
N THR A 793 2.80 -37.99 -29.49
CA THR A 793 3.70 -39.10 -29.05
C THR A 793 4.08 -39.03 -27.57
N HIS A 794 4.13 -37.82 -27.00
CA HIS A 794 4.38 -37.58 -25.57
C HIS A 794 3.39 -36.55 -25.02
N VAL A 795 2.66 -36.92 -23.98
CA VAL A 795 1.69 -36.04 -23.30
C VAL A 795 2.37 -35.40 -22.10
N THR A 796 2.45 -34.06 -22.07
CA THR A 796 3.18 -33.33 -21.00
C THR A 796 2.38 -33.28 -19.72
N MET A 797 3.04 -33.36 -18.56
CA MET A 797 2.41 -33.27 -17.24
C MET A 797 1.53 -32.01 -17.10
N THR A 798 1.94 -30.88 -17.69
CA THR A 798 1.15 -29.64 -17.73
C THR A 798 -0.18 -29.80 -18.45
N SER A 799 -0.22 -30.53 -19.57
CA SER A 799 -1.47 -30.80 -20.30
C SER A 799 -2.43 -31.71 -19.53
N ILE A 800 -1.90 -32.75 -18.85
CA ILE A 800 -2.68 -33.65 -18.00
C ILE A 800 -3.28 -32.87 -16.82
N LEU A 801 -2.46 -32.07 -16.14
CA LEU A 801 -2.91 -31.21 -15.04
C LEU A 801 -4.00 -30.21 -15.48
N ALA A 802 -3.86 -29.61 -16.67
CA ALA A 802 -4.89 -28.73 -17.21
C ALA A 802 -6.21 -29.47 -17.50
N LYS A 803 -6.13 -30.67 -18.09
CA LYS A 803 -7.30 -31.49 -18.45
C LYS A 803 -8.09 -31.98 -17.24
N PHE A 804 -7.42 -32.51 -16.23
CA PHE A 804 -8.07 -33.17 -15.08
C PHE A 804 -8.42 -32.23 -13.91
N ARG A 805 -7.86 -31.01 -13.88
CA ARG A 805 -8.44 -29.91 -13.06
C ARG A 805 -9.69 -29.29 -13.70
N GLY A 806 -9.79 -29.35 -15.04
CA GLY A 806 -10.91 -28.82 -15.79
C GLY A 806 -12.21 -29.59 -15.59
N ILE A 807 -13.31 -28.99 -16.06
CA ILE A 807 -14.62 -29.64 -16.17
C ILE A 807 -14.48 -30.83 -17.17
N PRO A 808 -15.03 -32.03 -16.87
CA PRO A 808 -15.91 -32.38 -15.75
C PRO A 808 -15.20 -33.12 -14.60
N TYR A 809 -13.88 -32.98 -14.42
CA TYR A 809 -13.08 -33.77 -13.48
C TYR A 809 -12.84 -33.06 -12.13
N GLY A 810 -12.18 -31.89 -12.12
CA GLY A 810 -12.00 -31.08 -10.90
C GLY A 810 -11.02 -31.65 -9.87
N TYR A 811 -10.09 -32.50 -10.28
CA TYR A 811 -9.15 -33.19 -9.38
C TYR A 811 -8.07 -32.24 -8.81
N THR A 812 -7.52 -32.57 -7.63
CA THR A 812 -6.37 -31.84 -7.08
C THR A 812 -5.05 -32.19 -7.78
N GLU A 813 -3.98 -31.42 -7.53
CA GLU A 813 -2.63 -31.76 -8.02
C GLU A 813 -2.20 -33.15 -7.50
N GLU A 814 -2.38 -33.39 -6.21
CA GLU A 814 -2.02 -34.65 -5.53
C GLU A 814 -2.80 -35.85 -6.09
N ASP A 815 -4.09 -35.67 -6.40
CA ASP A 815 -4.92 -36.72 -7.02
C ASP A 815 -4.31 -37.15 -8.36
N ILE A 816 -3.99 -36.18 -9.24
CA ILE A 816 -3.45 -36.43 -10.59
C ILE A 816 -2.03 -37.00 -10.52
N GLU A 817 -1.19 -36.48 -9.61
CA GLU A 817 0.17 -36.94 -9.39
C GLU A 817 0.22 -38.40 -8.91
N TRP A 818 -0.67 -38.79 -7.98
CA TRP A 818 -0.78 -40.17 -7.52
C TRP A 818 -1.31 -41.11 -8.60
N LEU A 819 -2.33 -40.71 -9.37
CA LEU A 819 -2.85 -41.52 -10.48
C LEU A 819 -1.77 -41.80 -11.53
N LEU A 820 -0.96 -40.80 -11.89
CA LEU A 820 0.15 -40.97 -12.83
C LEU A 820 1.29 -41.83 -12.26
N ALA A 821 1.66 -41.61 -11.00
CA ALA A 821 2.66 -42.44 -10.33
C ALA A 821 2.23 -43.92 -10.29
N LYS A 822 0.95 -44.19 -9.96
CA LYS A 822 0.38 -45.55 -9.96
C LYS A 822 0.44 -46.20 -11.35
N LEU A 823 0.06 -45.48 -12.41
CA LEU A 823 0.15 -46.00 -13.78
C LEU A 823 1.60 -46.23 -14.27
N VAL A 824 2.58 -45.50 -13.73
CA VAL A 824 4.01 -45.73 -13.98
C VAL A 824 4.53 -46.95 -13.22
N THR A 825 4.19 -47.11 -11.94
CA THR A 825 4.54 -48.31 -11.14
C THR A 825 3.87 -49.57 -11.72
N ASP A 826 2.64 -49.48 -12.21
CA ASP A 826 1.92 -50.57 -12.89
C ASP A 826 2.45 -50.85 -14.31
N GLY A 827 3.49 -50.14 -14.77
CA GLY A 827 4.15 -50.35 -16.07
C GLY A 827 3.36 -49.89 -17.30
N LYS A 828 2.20 -49.23 -17.12
CA LYS A 828 1.31 -48.80 -18.21
C LYS A 828 1.79 -47.54 -18.94
N LEU A 829 2.62 -46.72 -18.28
CA LEU A 829 3.18 -45.48 -18.84
C LEU A 829 4.72 -45.51 -18.84
N LYS A 830 5.32 -45.10 -19.96
CA LYS A 830 6.73 -44.69 -20.03
C LYS A 830 6.86 -43.22 -19.63
N MET A 831 7.86 -42.89 -18.83
CA MET A 831 8.11 -41.55 -18.31
C MET A 831 9.34 -40.90 -18.98
N PHE A 832 9.24 -39.64 -19.37
CA PHE A 832 10.29 -38.87 -20.04
C PHE A 832 10.55 -37.56 -19.29
N PHE A 833 11.82 -37.21 -19.10
CA PHE A 833 12.25 -35.96 -18.48
C PHE A 833 13.28 -35.26 -19.37
N ASN A 834 13.05 -33.99 -19.72
CA ASN A 834 13.82 -33.26 -20.74
C ASN A 834 13.91 -34.00 -22.10
N GLY A 835 12.93 -34.85 -22.42
CA GLY A 835 12.92 -35.70 -23.63
C GLY A 835 13.70 -37.01 -23.52
N SER A 836 14.48 -37.22 -22.45
CA SER A 836 15.13 -38.51 -22.17
C SER A 836 14.16 -39.45 -21.43
N PRO A 837 14.06 -40.74 -21.80
CA PRO A 837 13.30 -41.71 -21.01
C PRO A 837 13.97 -41.90 -19.64
N ILE A 838 13.16 -42.00 -18.58
CA ILE A 838 13.58 -42.44 -17.25
C ILE A 838 13.12 -43.89 -17.09
N ASN A 839 14.04 -44.79 -16.74
CA ASN A 839 13.71 -46.18 -16.50
C ASN A 839 13.66 -46.45 -15.00
N THR A 840 12.44 -46.67 -14.50
CA THR A 840 12.11 -46.78 -13.08
C THR A 840 12.79 -47.95 -12.37
N LEU A 841 13.27 -48.95 -13.12
CA LEU A 841 13.89 -50.17 -12.59
C LEU A 841 15.43 -50.21 -12.72
N SER A 842 16.05 -49.35 -13.56
CA SER A 842 17.51 -49.43 -13.82
C SER A 842 18.35 -48.29 -13.27
N ASP A 843 17.77 -47.10 -13.04
CA ASP A 843 18.56 -45.87 -12.95
C ASP A 843 19.09 -45.56 -11.54
N GLY A 844 18.87 -46.46 -10.57
CA GLY A 844 19.35 -46.30 -9.17
C GLY A 844 18.71 -45.12 -8.42
N ILE A 845 17.60 -44.59 -8.91
CA ILE A 845 16.88 -43.44 -8.37
C ILE A 845 16.16 -43.85 -7.09
N SER A 846 16.35 -43.12 -5.99
CA SER A 846 15.62 -43.40 -4.74
C SER A 846 14.14 -43.04 -4.83
N SER A 847 13.28 -43.74 -4.10
CA SER A 847 11.81 -43.52 -4.06
C SER A 847 11.44 -42.05 -3.81
N LYS A 848 12.22 -41.36 -2.96
CA LYS A 848 12.10 -39.93 -2.72
C LYS A 848 12.44 -39.09 -3.96
N ALA A 849 13.55 -39.37 -4.63
CA ALA A 849 13.93 -38.67 -5.86
C ALA A 849 12.95 -38.92 -7.01
N MET A 850 12.32 -40.10 -7.05
CA MET A 850 11.25 -40.46 -7.98
C MET A 850 9.97 -39.64 -7.70
N THR A 851 9.52 -39.60 -6.45
CA THR A 851 8.39 -38.78 -5.98
C THR A 851 8.53 -37.32 -6.39
N GLU A 852 9.74 -36.76 -6.23
CA GLU A 852 10.02 -35.36 -6.59
C GLU A 852 9.79 -35.01 -8.06
N PHE A 853 9.81 -35.97 -9.01
CA PHE A 853 9.48 -35.67 -10.41
C PHE A 853 8.01 -35.27 -10.56
N PHE A 854 7.12 -35.90 -9.79
CA PHE A 854 5.70 -35.60 -9.77
C PHE A 854 5.41 -34.37 -8.90
N THR A 855 6.01 -34.24 -7.71
CA THR A 855 5.60 -33.18 -6.78
C THR A 855 6.32 -31.83 -6.99
N LYS A 856 7.60 -31.80 -7.37
CA LYS A 856 8.33 -30.53 -7.53
C LYS A 856 7.99 -29.81 -8.83
N LYS A 857 7.41 -28.61 -8.71
CA LYS A 857 6.99 -27.74 -9.83
C LYS A 857 8.06 -27.53 -10.92
N GLN A 858 9.35 -27.42 -10.56
CA GLN A 858 10.45 -27.29 -11.53
C GLN A 858 10.66 -28.56 -12.37
N LYS A 859 10.46 -29.75 -11.79
CA LYS A 859 10.62 -31.03 -12.49
C LYS A 859 9.38 -31.34 -13.34
N ARG A 860 8.17 -31.06 -12.81
CA ARG A 860 6.88 -31.26 -13.51
C ARG A 860 6.82 -30.66 -14.91
N THR A 861 7.31 -29.44 -15.11
CA THR A 861 7.23 -28.73 -16.41
C THR A 861 7.92 -29.47 -17.55
N ASN A 862 8.95 -30.27 -17.23
CA ASN A 862 9.76 -30.98 -18.22
C ASN A 862 9.45 -32.49 -18.26
N LEU A 863 8.37 -32.91 -17.60
CA LEU A 863 7.93 -34.30 -17.50
C LEU A 863 6.84 -34.59 -18.54
N ALA A 864 6.98 -35.70 -19.26
CA ALA A 864 6.00 -36.18 -20.22
C ALA A 864 5.83 -37.70 -20.15
N PHE A 865 4.69 -38.19 -20.61
CA PHE A 865 4.28 -39.59 -20.53
C PHE A 865 3.92 -40.14 -21.91
N GLN A 866 4.09 -41.45 -22.08
CA GLN A 866 3.66 -42.18 -23.26
C GLN A 866 3.01 -43.49 -22.81
N VAL A 867 1.82 -43.82 -23.35
CA VAL A 867 1.18 -45.11 -23.10
C VAL A 867 2.03 -46.24 -23.68
N ARG A 868 2.30 -47.27 -22.88
CA ARG A 868 3.02 -48.47 -23.32
C ARG A 868 2.08 -49.34 -24.18
N PRO A 869 2.44 -49.67 -25.43
CA PRO A 869 1.71 -50.69 -26.18
C PRO A 869 1.99 -52.07 -25.57
N GLU A 870 0.93 -52.82 -25.29
CA GLU A 870 0.99 -54.20 -24.79
C GLU A 870 1.64 -55.12 -25.84
N ILE A 871 2.62 -55.94 -25.46
CA ILE A 871 3.35 -56.77 -26.42
C ILE A 871 2.57 -58.09 -26.64
N PRO A 872 2.21 -58.42 -27.90
CA PRO A 872 1.49 -59.65 -28.19
C PRO A 872 2.21 -60.92 -27.67
N ALA A 873 1.49 -61.76 -26.93
CA ALA A 873 2.05 -62.93 -26.24
C ALA A 873 2.80 -63.92 -27.16
N ASN A 874 2.47 -63.97 -28.44
CA ASN A 874 3.20 -64.78 -29.44
C ASN A 874 4.64 -64.27 -29.69
N LYS A 875 4.87 -62.95 -29.64
CA LYS A 875 6.23 -62.36 -29.76
C LYS A 875 7.07 -62.65 -28.51
N ILE A 876 6.45 -62.60 -27.33
CA ILE A 876 7.10 -62.97 -26.06
C ILE A 876 7.55 -64.45 -26.10
N LYS A 877 6.69 -65.34 -26.62
CA LYS A 877 7.02 -66.77 -26.79
C LYS A 877 8.21 -66.98 -27.75
N LYS A 878 8.17 -66.44 -28.98
CA LYS A 878 9.27 -66.62 -29.95
C LYS A 878 10.57 -65.94 -29.51
N MET A 879 10.51 -64.85 -28.73
CA MET A 879 11.70 -64.29 -28.09
C MET A 879 12.35 -65.28 -27.10
N ARG A 880 11.56 -65.93 -26.23
CA ARG A 880 12.07 -66.95 -25.30
C ARG A 880 12.65 -68.18 -26.03
N GLU A 881 12.08 -68.56 -27.17
CA GLU A 881 12.60 -69.63 -28.05
C GLU A 881 13.97 -69.23 -28.62
N VAL A 882 14.08 -68.10 -29.33
CA VAL A 882 15.36 -67.58 -29.87
C VAL A 882 16.41 -67.39 -28.77
N ALA A 883 16.02 -66.88 -27.59
CA ALA A 883 16.91 -66.70 -26.45
C ALA A 883 17.55 -68.01 -25.98
N ALA A 884 16.77 -69.10 -25.96
CA ALA A 884 17.23 -70.42 -25.53
C ALA A 884 18.02 -71.14 -26.62
N GLU A 885 17.62 -71.02 -27.88
CA GLU A 885 18.18 -71.78 -29.02
C GLU A 885 19.44 -71.12 -29.59
N VAL A 886 19.46 -69.78 -29.74
CA VAL A 886 20.59 -69.04 -30.36
C VAL A 886 21.60 -68.50 -29.35
N PHE A 887 21.15 -68.16 -28.13
CA PHE A 887 21.98 -67.47 -27.13
C PHE A 887 22.16 -68.23 -25.80
N ASP A 888 21.57 -69.43 -25.67
CA ASP A 888 21.60 -70.31 -24.47
C ASP A 888 21.10 -69.64 -23.17
N LYS A 889 20.21 -68.64 -23.27
CA LYS A 889 19.58 -67.92 -22.14
C LYS A 889 18.19 -68.51 -21.88
N LYS A 890 18.13 -69.51 -21.00
CA LYS A 890 16.93 -70.33 -20.71
C LYS A 890 16.06 -69.82 -19.55
N THR A 891 16.59 -68.95 -18.68
CA THR A 891 15.87 -68.40 -17.52
C THR A 891 15.99 -66.89 -17.49
N PHE A 892 14.92 -66.22 -17.05
CA PHE A 892 14.85 -64.77 -16.83
C PHE A 892 14.47 -64.51 -15.38
N ASP A 893 14.93 -63.39 -14.82
CA ASP A 893 14.74 -63.07 -13.40
C ASP A 893 13.37 -62.42 -13.12
N SER A 894 12.61 -62.10 -14.18
CA SER A 894 11.32 -61.40 -14.13
C SER A 894 10.46 -61.71 -15.36
N ASP A 895 9.14 -61.71 -15.21
CA ASP A 895 8.17 -61.73 -16.32
C ASP A 895 7.94 -60.34 -16.93
N ASN A 896 8.59 -59.28 -16.43
CA ASN A 896 8.55 -57.95 -17.05
C ASN A 896 9.27 -57.97 -18.41
N GLU A 897 8.54 -57.61 -19.47
CA GLU A 897 9.03 -57.68 -20.86
C GLU A 897 10.28 -56.81 -21.12
N GLU A 898 10.38 -55.66 -20.45
CA GLU A 898 11.48 -54.71 -20.66
C GLU A 898 12.75 -55.19 -19.93
N GLN A 899 12.57 -55.82 -18.77
CA GLN A 899 13.63 -56.50 -18.05
C GLN A 899 14.12 -57.75 -18.82
N MET A 900 13.20 -58.58 -19.35
CA MET A 900 13.55 -59.72 -20.21
C MET A 900 14.35 -59.30 -21.45
N ALA A 901 13.93 -58.23 -22.14
CA ALA A 901 14.67 -57.69 -23.28
C ALA A 901 16.07 -57.20 -22.87
N SER A 902 16.20 -56.51 -21.73
CA SER A 902 17.47 -56.03 -21.19
C SER A 902 18.42 -57.18 -20.81
N GLU A 903 17.92 -58.22 -20.13
CA GLU A 903 18.69 -59.42 -19.78
C GLU A 903 19.23 -60.16 -21.00
N LEU A 904 18.38 -60.35 -22.02
CA LEU A 904 18.82 -60.97 -23.28
C LEU A 904 19.84 -60.10 -24.00
N LYS A 905 19.61 -58.78 -24.07
CA LYS A 905 20.53 -57.81 -24.67
C LYS A 905 21.91 -57.82 -24.00
N ALA A 906 21.97 -57.94 -22.67
CA ALA A 906 23.23 -58.09 -21.93
C ALA A 906 23.97 -59.39 -22.30
N LYS A 907 23.25 -60.51 -22.47
CA LYS A 907 23.83 -61.78 -22.97
C LYS A 907 24.35 -61.64 -24.40
N ILE A 908 23.55 -61.09 -25.32
CA ILE A 908 23.94 -60.83 -26.71
C ILE A 908 25.18 -59.93 -26.77
N GLN A 909 25.28 -58.91 -25.90
CA GLN A 909 26.44 -58.01 -25.86
C GLN A 909 27.72 -58.71 -25.37
N SER A 910 27.61 -59.69 -24.47
CA SER A 910 28.72 -60.56 -24.08
C SER A 910 29.15 -61.48 -25.23
N ASP A 911 28.19 -62.10 -25.93
CA ASP A 911 28.49 -63.01 -27.04
C ASP A 911 29.03 -62.27 -28.28
N LEU A 912 28.51 -61.07 -28.56
CA LEU A 912 29.03 -60.14 -29.57
C LEU A 912 30.50 -59.83 -29.32
N LYS A 913 30.89 -59.57 -28.05
CA LYS A 913 32.29 -59.35 -27.70
C LYS A 913 33.14 -60.58 -28.03
N ASN A 914 32.70 -61.78 -27.67
CA ASN A 914 33.40 -63.02 -28.01
C ASN A 914 33.58 -63.18 -29.53
N LEU A 915 32.53 -62.93 -30.33
CA LEU A 915 32.61 -62.99 -31.79
C LEU A 915 33.58 -61.94 -32.36
N GLN A 916 33.61 -60.72 -31.82
CA GLN A 916 34.58 -59.70 -32.21
C GLN A 916 36.01 -60.09 -31.83
N ASP A 917 36.23 -60.65 -30.64
CA ASP A 917 37.53 -61.14 -30.20
C ASP A 917 38.03 -62.31 -31.08
N PHE A 918 37.11 -63.14 -31.61
CA PHE A 918 37.42 -64.20 -32.59
C PHE A 918 37.76 -63.65 -33.99
N GLU A 919 37.03 -62.65 -34.47
CA GLU A 919 37.27 -62.00 -35.77
C GLU A 919 38.61 -61.22 -35.81
N ASN A 920 39.08 -60.78 -34.65
CA ASN A 920 40.39 -60.14 -34.47
C ASN A 920 41.60 -61.10 -34.50
N LEU A 921 41.38 -62.43 -34.58
CA LEU A 921 42.45 -63.41 -34.73
C LEU A 921 42.98 -63.47 -36.17
N ASP A 922 43.89 -64.39 -36.46
CA ASP A 922 44.52 -64.51 -37.78
C ASP A 922 43.46 -64.72 -38.88
N GLN A 923 43.44 -63.82 -39.88
CA GLN A 923 42.50 -63.82 -41.02
C GLN A 923 42.56 -65.07 -41.91
N ARG A 924 43.49 -66.00 -41.62
CA ARG A 924 43.61 -67.32 -42.25
C ARG A 924 42.93 -68.43 -41.44
N PHE A 925 42.17 -68.07 -40.41
CA PHE A 925 41.29 -69.00 -39.69
C PHE A 925 39.97 -69.20 -40.47
N PRO A 926 39.24 -70.30 -40.21
CA PRO A 926 37.99 -70.63 -40.90
C PRO A 926 36.80 -69.86 -40.32
N GLY A 927 35.86 -69.44 -41.17
CA GLY A 927 34.54 -68.98 -40.73
C GLY A 927 34.36 -67.47 -40.57
N HIS A 928 35.31 -66.64 -41.02
CA HIS A 928 35.21 -65.17 -40.93
C HIS A 928 33.91 -64.59 -41.51
N VAL A 929 33.37 -65.15 -42.59
CA VAL A 929 32.08 -64.71 -43.17
C VAL A 929 30.90 -64.97 -42.22
N LEU A 930 30.92 -66.10 -41.52
CA LEU A 930 29.92 -66.44 -40.50
C LEU A 930 30.08 -65.57 -39.24
N LEU A 931 31.32 -65.33 -38.79
CA LEU A 931 31.60 -64.42 -37.67
C LEU A 931 31.12 -63.00 -37.97
N GLN A 932 31.48 -62.43 -39.13
CA GLN A 932 31.04 -61.09 -39.54
C GLN A 932 29.50 -60.99 -39.65
N THR A 933 28.84 -62.05 -40.10
CA THR A 933 27.37 -62.13 -40.15
C THR A 933 26.76 -62.10 -38.74
N GLY A 934 27.28 -62.91 -37.82
CA GLY A 934 26.86 -62.94 -36.41
C GLY A 934 27.15 -61.65 -35.65
N ILE A 935 28.31 -61.02 -35.90
CA ILE A 935 28.69 -59.70 -35.36
C ILE A 935 27.69 -58.64 -35.83
N ARG A 936 27.31 -58.65 -37.12
CA ARG A 936 26.34 -57.69 -37.66
C ARG A 936 24.97 -57.89 -37.02
N MET A 937 24.45 -59.12 -37.00
CA MET A 937 23.11 -59.41 -36.46
C MET A 937 23.03 -59.15 -34.95
N SER A 938 24.09 -59.47 -34.20
CA SER A 938 24.19 -59.15 -32.76
C SER A 938 24.33 -57.65 -32.50
N LYS A 939 25.04 -56.89 -33.36
CA LYS A 939 25.08 -55.41 -33.27
C LYS A 939 23.72 -54.80 -33.55
N ASP A 940 23.03 -55.23 -34.60
CA ASP A 940 21.70 -54.75 -34.95
C ASP A 940 20.75 -54.95 -33.75
N LEU A 941 20.76 -56.13 -33.11
CA LEU A 941 20.01 -56.42 -31.86
C LEU A 941 20.41 -55.51 -30.68
N VAL A 942 21.71 -55.32 -30.41
CA VAL A 942 22.18 -54.50 -29.27
C VAL A 942 21.96 -52.99 -29.49
N THR A 943 21.82 -52.51 -30.72
CA THR A 943 21.49 -51.09 -30.98
C THR A 943 20.02 -50.74 -30.74
N ILE A 944 19.11 -51.72 -30.68
CA ILE A 944 17.70 -51.46 -30.41
C ILE A 944 17.50 -51.16 -28.92
N ASN A 945 16.90 -50.01 -28.61
CA ASN A 945 16.69 -49.52 -27.24
C ASN A 945 15.23 -49.59 -26.77
N ASP A 946 14.25 -49.65 -27.68
CA ASP A 946 12.86 -49.86 -27.30
C ASP A 946 12.52 -51.36 -27.27
N ALA A 947 11.90 -51.81 -26.18
CA ALA A 947 11.53 -53.21 -25.99
C ALA A 947 10.57 -53.71 -27.09
N SER A 948 9.52 -52.95 -27.45
CA SER A 948 8.55 -53.40 -28.46
C SER A 948 9.22 -53.58 -29.83
N VAL A 949 10.11 -52.66 -30.21
CA VAL A 949 10.94 -52.79 -31.43
C VAL A 949 11.89 -53.99 -31.34
N PHE A 950 12.44 -54.28 -30.16
CA PHE A 950 13.32 -55.45 -29.94
C PHE A 950 12.57 -56.77 -30.11
N TYR A 951 11.39 -56.92 -29.49
CA TYR A 951 10.53 -58.09 -29.68
C TYR A 951 10.08 -58.24 -31.15
N ASP A 952 9.77 -57.13 -31.84
CA ASP A 952 9.44 -57.12 -33.26
C ASP A 952 10.61 -57.57 -34.14
N TYR A 953 11.81 -57.10 -33.85
CA TYR A 953 13.01 -57.44 -34.62
C TYR A 953 13.41 -58.90 -34.41
N VAL A 954 13.40 -59.40 -33.17
CA VAL A 954 13.63 -60.81 -32.85
C VAL A 954 12.59 -61.68 -33.55
N PHE A 955 11.29 -61.34 -33.47
CA PHE A 955 10.23 -62.10 -34.13
C PHE A 955 10.38 -62.15 -35.66
N LYS A 956 10.80 -61.04 -36.31
CA LYS A 956 10.97 -60.96 -37.77
C LYS A 956 12.25 -61.61 -38.30
N ASN A 957 13.27 -61.77 -37.45
CA ASN A 957 14.58 -62.32 -37.85
C ASN A 957 14.90 -63.64 -37.15
N ALA A 958 13.94 -64.27 -36.48
CA ALA A 958 14.13 -65.50 -35.71
C ALA A 958 14.72 -66.61 -36.57
N ASP A 959 14.05 -66.97 -37.66
CA ASP A 959 14.51 -67.99 -38.62
C ASP A 959 15.95 -67.74 -39.08
N ARG A 960 16.30 -66.47 -39.37
CA ARG A 960 17.65 -66.09 -39.81
C ARG A 960 18.71 -66.17 -38.69
N LEU A 961 18.32 -65.88 -37.45
CA LEU A 961 19.18 -66.02 -36.26
C LEU A 961 19.41 -67.51 -35.93
N GLU A 962 18.37 -68.32 -36.10
CA GLU A 962 18.38 -69.79 -35.98
C GLU A 962 19.28 -70.39 -37.08
N ASP A 963 19.04 -70.09 -38.37
CA ASP A 963 19.87 -70.50 -39.52
C ASP A 963 21.36 -70.19 -39.30
N TRP A 964 21.68 -68.96 -38.87
CA TRP A 964 23.07 -68.55 -38.60
C TRP A 964 23.69 -69.32 -37.43
N HIS A 965 22.90 -69.63 -36.39
CA HIS A 965 23.39 -70.39 -35.24
C HIS A 965 23.65 -71.85 -35.59
N GLU A 966 22.77 -72.46 -36.40
CA GLU A 966 22.96 -73.78 -36.97
C GLU A 966 24.24 -73.83 -37.82
N ASP A 967 24.41 -72.95 -38.80
CA ASP A 967 25.65 -72.86 -39.61
C ASP A 967 26.90 -72.66 -38.71
N TYR A 968 26.83 -71.80 -37.69
CA TYR A 968 27.95 -71.52 -36.77
C TYR A 968 28.37 -72.74 -35.92
N ILE A 969 27.45 -73.66 -35.64
CA ILE A 969 27.70 -74.93 -34.95
C ILE A 969 28.10 -76.03 -35.93
N ASP A 970 27.33 -76.26 -36.99
CA ASP A 970 27.48 -77.39 -37.92
C ASP A 970 28.71 -77.27 -38.81
N ASP A 971 29.12 -76.06 -39.19
CA ASP A 971 30.42 -75.83 -39.85
C ASP A 971 31.61 -75.91 -38.87
N GLY A 972 31.39 -76.26 -37.59
CA GLY A 972 32.43 -76.46 -36.58
C GLY A 972 33.13 -75.18 -36.11
N ILE A 973 32.63 -74.00 -36.52
CA ILE A 973 33.28 -72.71 -36.29
C ILE A 973 33.28 -72.34 -34.80
N ARG A 974 32.16 -72.53 -34.11
CA ARG A 974 32.06 -72.35 -32.65
C ARG A 974 33.13 -73.14 -31.92
N ASP A 975 33.16 -74.45 -32.12
CA ASP A 975 34.06 -75.37 -31.40
C ASP A 975 35.54 -75.05 -31.68
N PHE A 976 35.87 -74.65 -32.91
CA PHE A 976 37.23 -74.22 -33.26
C PHE A 976 37.69 -73.00 -32.47
N TYR A 977 36.92 -71.91 -32.46
CA TYR A 977 37.34 -70.67 -31.78
C TYR A 977 37.38 -70.80 -30.26
N PHE A 978 36.48 -71.58 -29.67
CA PHE A 978 36.52 -71.89 -28.23
C PHE A 978 37.60 -72.93 -27.85
N SER A 979 38.13 -73.71 -28.80
CA SER A 979 39.13 -74.76 -28.54
C SER A 979 40.57 -74.30 -28.82
N ILE A 980 41.36 -74.09 -27.76
CA ILE A 980 42.79 -73.75 -27.87
C ILE A 980 43.56 -74.82 -28.68
N PRO A 981 43.42 -76.15 -28.42
CA PRO A 981 44.17 -77.16 -29.18
C PRO A 981 43.86 -77.20 -30.68
N GLN A 982 42.65 -76.84 -31.11
CA GLN A 982 42.32 -76.80 -32.54
C GLN A 982 42.98 -75.61 -33.24
N ARG A 983 42.99 -74.44 -32.58
CA ARG A 983 43.70 -73.25 -33.08
C ARG A 983 45.21 -73.48 -33.14
N GLU A 984 45.81 -74.08 -32.10
CA GLU A 984 47.22 -74.45 -32.11
C GLU A 984 47.59 -75.36 -33.29
N ILE A 985 46.79 -76.38 -33.61
CA ILE A 985 47.02 -77.26 -34.77
C ILE A 985 46.94 -76.48 -36.09
N TRP A 986 46.03 -75.51 -36.20
CA TRP A 986 45.85 -74.68 -37.38
C TRP A 986 47.00 -73.68 -37.59
N GLU A 987 47.40 -72.96 -36.54
CA GLU A 987 48.57 -72.08 -36.51
C GLU A 987 49.84 -72.83 -36.89
N GLN A 988 50.03 -74.01 -36.31
CA GLN A 988 51.14 -74.91 -36.60
C GLN A 988 51.14 -75.40 -38.06
N GLY A 989 49.97 -75.56 -38.68
CA GLY A 989 49.84 -75.85 -40.12
C GLY A 989 50.18 -74.63 -40.99
N LEU A 990 49.72 -73.43 -40.62
CA LEU A 990 50.06 -72.18 -41.30
C LEU A 990 51.56 -71.87 -41.23
N GLU A 991 52.21 -72.19 -40.10
CA GLU A 991 53.66 -72.09 -39.92
C GLU A 991 54.41 -73.05 -40.86
N ALA A 992 53.98 -74.31 -40.97
CA ALA A 992 54.54 -75.28 -41.91
C ALA A 992 54.45 -74.78 -43.37
N VAL A 993 53.28 -74.30 -43.81
CA VAL A 993 53.10 -73.72 -45.15
C VAL A 993 53.97 -72.46 -45.35
N ARG A 994 54.13 -71.61 -44.32
CA ARG A 994 55.01 -70.44 -44.37
C ARG A 994 56.49 -70.83 -44.53
N ASN A 995 56.96 -71.80 -43.74
CA ASN A 995 58.35 -72.27 -43.79
C ASN A 995 58.66 -72.93 -45.15
N TYR A 996 57.68 -73.64 -45.73
CA TYR A 996 57.73 -74.10 -47.11
C TYR A 996 57.87 -72.93 -48.08
N GLN A 997 56.94 -71.97 -48.08
CA GLN A 997 56.96 -70.83 -49.01
C GLN A 997 58.26 -70.03 -48.95
N GLN A 998 58.85 -69.86 -47.76
CA GLN A 998 60.12 -69.16 -47.56
C GLN A 998 61.37 -69.95 -47.96
N SER A 999 61.26 -71.27 -48.14
CA SER A 999 62.41 -72.13 -48.51
C SER A 999 62.25 -72.78 -49.89
N ARG A 1000 61.05 -72.77 -50.47
CA ARG A 1000 60.66 -73.47 -51.71
C ARG A 1000 61.63 -73.25 -52.87
N ASP A 1001 62.14 -72.04 -53.04
CA ASP A 1001 63.00 -71.71 -54.20
C ASP A 1001 64.41 -72.32 -54.07
N PHE A 1002 64.76 -72.87 -52.89
CA PHE A 1002 65.99 -73.62 -52.61
C PHE A 1002 65.77 -75.14 -52.46
N LEU A 1003 64.51 -75.59 -52.46
CA LEU A 1003 64.12 -77.00 -52.22
C LEU A 1003 63.60 -77.63 -53.51
N SER A 1004 64.16 -78.79 -53.88
CA SER A 1004 63.85 -79.47 -55.17
C SER A 1004 63.04 -80.77 -55.01
N ASP A 1005 62.41 -80.98 -53.85
CA ASP A 1005 61.68 -82.21 -53.53
C ASP A 1005 60.23 -82.17 -54.06
N GLY A 1006 59.81 -83.27 -54.71
CA GLY A 1006 58.49 -83.41 -55.33
C GLY A 1006 57.37 -83.79 -54.36
N ASP A 1007 57.66 -84.65 -53.39
CA ASP A 1007 56.65 -85.17 -52.46
C ASP A 1007 56.33 -84.11 -51.40
N LEU A 1008 57.35 -83.39 -50.92
CA LEU A 1008 57.19 -82.23 -50.04
C LEU A 1008 56.28 -81.16 -50.65
N LYS A 1009 56.34 -80.97 -51.98
CA LYS A 1009 55.52 -80.01 -52.72
C LYS A 1009 54.05 -80.44 -52.80
N GLU A 1010 53.77 -81.73 -52.92
CA GLU A 1010 52.40 -82.23 -52.94
C GLU A 1010 51.75 -82.17 -51.55
N ILE A 1011 52.47 -82.58 -50.50
CA ILE A 1011 51.97 -82.48 -49.11
C ILE A 1011 51.76 -81.02 -48.70
N ALA A 1012 52.69 -80.11 -49.04
CA ALA A 1012 52.50 -78.68 -48.78
C ALA A 1012 51.26 -78.12 -49.48
N LYS A 1013 50.94 -78.57 -50.70
CA LYS A 1013 49.73 -78.17 -51.44
C LYS A 1013 48.45 -78.72 -50.81
N GLN A 1014 48.46 -79.97 -50.32
CA GLN A 1014 47.33 -80.57 -49.61
C GLN A 1014 47.07 -79.83 -48.28
N LEU A 1015 48.13 -79.56 -47.51
CA LEU A 1015 48.08 -78.79 -46.26
C LEU A 1015 47.57 -77.35 -46.50
N GLU A 1016 48.07 -76.66 -47.54
CA GLU A 1016 47.59 -75.33 -47.93
C GLU A 1016 46.11 -75.35 -48.39
N THR A 1017 45.63 -76.45 -48.97
CA THR A 1017 44.22 -76.60 -49.36
C THR A 1017 43.31 -76.81 -48.15
N ALA A 1018 43.73 -77.64 -47.19
CA ALA A 1018 42.99 -77.86 -45.94
C ALA A 1018 42.87 -76.57 -45.11
N LEU A 1019 43.97 -75.82 -45.00
CA LEU A 1019 44.05 -74.52 -44.29
C LEU A 1019 43.32 -73.36 -44.99
N LYS A 1020 42.75 -73.57 -46.18
CA LYS A 1020 41.86 -72.61 -46.87
C LYS A 1020 40.38 -72.95 -46.74
N SER A 1021 40.01 -74.06 -46.11
CA SER A 1021 38.61 -74.43 -45.92
C SER A 1021 37.91 -73.43 -44.99
N GLN A 1022 36.75 -72.94 -45.39
CA GLN A 1022 35.90 -72.06 -44.56
C GLN A 1022 34.84 -72.82 -43.76
N LYS A 1023 34.69 -74.14 -43.98
CA LYS A 1023 33.82 -75.04 -43.22
C LYS A 1023 34.67 -76.15 -42.59
N LEU A 1024 34.52 -76.40 -41.30
CA LEU A 1024 35.27 -77.43 -40.56
C LEU A 1024 34.42 -78.69 -40.37
N ARG A 1025 34.65 -79.68 -41.24
CA ARG A 1025 34.18 -81.04 -40.95
C ARG A 1025 35.02 -81.62 -39.81
N LYS A 1026 34.45 -82.56 -39.05
CA LYS A 1026 35.12 -83.21 -37.90
C LYS A 1026 36.52 -83.78 -38.21
N GLU A 1027 36.78 -84.13 -39.47
CA GLU A 1027 38.05 -84.69 -39.96
C GLU A 1027 39.08 -83.62 -40.37
N THR A 1028 38.70 -82.35 -40.51
CA THR A 1028 39.58 -81.28 -41.06
C THR A 1028 40.77 -80.96 -40.16
N VAL A 1029 40.55 -80.75 -38.86
CA VAL A 1029 41.66 -80.47 -37.92
C VAL A 1029 42.57 -81.69 -37.70
N PRO A 1030 42.04 -82.93 -37.55
CA PRO A 1030 42.86 -84.15 -37.59
C PRO A 1030 43.71 -84.28 -38.85
N SER A 1031 43.17 -84.05 -40.05
CA SER A 1031 43.93 -84.19 -41.30
C SER A 1031 45.04 -83.14 -41.44
N ILE A 1032 44.83 -81.91 -40.97
CA ILE A 1032 45.88 -80.87 -40.91
C ILE A 1032 47.03 -81.32 -39.99
N LYS A 1033 46.72 -81.97 -38.85
CA LYS A 1033 47.73 -82.50 -37.93
C LYS A 1033 48.58 -83.60 -38.58
N GLU A 1034 47.94 -84.51 -39.34
CA GLU A 1034 48.63 -85.59 -40.06
C GLU A 1034 49.47 -85.06 -41.23
N LEU A 1035 48.89 -84.20 -42.08
CA LEU A 1035 49.58 -83.57 -43.20
C LEU A 1035 50.78 -82.73 -42.74
N ARG A 1036 50.66 -82.03 -41.60
CA ARG A 1036 51.80 -81.31 -40.99
C ARG A 1036 52.89 -82.26 -40.50
N ALA A 1037 52.54 -83.39 -39.89
CA ALA A 1037 53.54 -84.35 -39.40
C ALA A 1037 54.39 -84.87 -40.57
N GLN A 1038 53.75 -85.26 -41.67
CA GLN A 1038 54.42 -85.69 -42.90
C GLN A 1038 55.23 -84.56 -43.54
N PHE A 1039 54.69 -83.34 -43.58
CA PHE A 1039 55.40 -82.16 -44.07
C PHE A 1039 56.69 -81.89 -43.29
N ASN A 1040 56.66 -81.91 -41.96
CA ASN A 1040 57.81 -81.58 -41.12
C ASN A 1040 58.96 -82.59 -41.33
N GLU A 1041 58.65 -83.88 -41.45
CA GLU A 1041 59.65 -84.92 -41.70
C GLU A 1041 60.41 -84.69 -43.02
N LEU A 1042 59.68 -84.45 -44.11
CA LEU A 1042 60.26 -84.17 -45.42
C LEU A 1042 60.99 -82.81 -45.46
N PHE A 1043 60.47 -81.79 -44.77
CA PHE A 1043 61.06 -80.45 -44.75
C PHE A 1043 62.43 -80.43 -44.05
N ILE A 1044 62.57 -81.11 -42.90
CA ILE A 1044 63.83 -81.17 -42.14
C ILE A 1044 64.93 -81.85 -42.96
N GLN A 1045 64.63 -82.99 -43.59
CA GLN A 1045 65.59 -83.72 -44.43
C GLN A 1045 66.11 -82.86 -45.60
N ALA A 1046 65.23 -82.05 -46.19
CA ALA A 1046 65.59 -81.16 -47.29
C ALA A 1046 66.33 -79.89 -46.81
N PHE A 1047 66.04 -79.42 -45.59
CA PHE A 1047 66.67 -78.26 -44.96
C PHE A 1047 68.13 -78.50 -44.56
N ASP A 1048 68.41 -79.56 -43.79
CA ASP A 1048 69.74 -79.85 -43.23
C ASP A 1048 70.82 -79.96 -44.32
N LYS A 1049 70.44 -80.50 -45.47
CA LYS A 1049 71.29 -80.67 -46.66
C LYS A 1049 71.81 -79.35 -47.22
N GLU A 1050 71.00 -78.29 -47.19
CA GLU A 1050 71.41 -76.98 -47.70
C GLU A 1050 72.13 -76.15 -46.63
N ALA A 1051 71.76 -76.35 -45.36
CA ALA A 1051 72.32 -75.60 -44.24
C ALA A 1051 73.84 -75.80 -44.05
N ALA A 1052 74.34 -77.02 -44.31
CA ALA A 1052 75.76 -77.35 -44.21
C ALA A 1052 76.69 -76.47 -45.09
N LYS A 1053 76.18 -75.88 -46.18
CA LYS A 1053 76.99 -75.08 -47.12
C LYS A 1053 77.37 -73.71 -46.55
N TYR A 1054 76.42 -73.00 -45.95
CA TYR A 1054 76.59 -71.60 -45.53
C TYR A 1054 77.45 -71.44 -44.27
N LEU A 1055 77.40 -72.43 -43.36
CA LEU A 1055 78.19 -72.41 -42.13
C LEU A 1055 79.70 -72.45 -42.38
N ALA A 1056 80.13 -73.10 -43.46
CA ALA A 1056 81.53 -73.16 -43.85
C ALA A 1056 82.12 -71.77 -44.22
N GLU A 1057 81.30 -70.85 -44.75
CA GLU A 1057 81.75 -69.52 -45.18
C GLU A 1057 82.02 -68.57 -44.00
N ILE A 1058 81.26 -68.71 -42.91
CA ILE A 1058 81.33 -67.80 -41.75
C ILE A 1058 82.67 -67.94 -41.01
N GLU A 1059 83.17 -69.17 -40.87
CA GLU A 1059 84.45 -69.43 -40.18
C GLU A 1059 85.67 -68.89 -40.93
N GLU A 1060 85.61 -68.77 -42.26
CA GLU A 1060 86.68 -68.12 -43.04
C GLU A 1060 86.81 -66.63 -42.69
N LEU A 1061 85.69 -65.96 -42.39
CA LEU A 1061 85.65 -64.53 -42.05
C LEU A 1061 86.14 -64.26 -40.63
N LYS A 1062 85.88 -65.17 -39.68
CA LYS A 1062 86.39 -65.11 -38.30
C LYS A 1062 87.91 -64.97 -38.27
N LYS A 1063 88.58 -65.77 -39.11
CA LYS A 1063 90.04 -65.80 -39.21
C LYS A 1063 90.62 -64.42 -39.58
N ARG A 1064 90.00 -63.73 -40.54
CA ARG A 1064 90.51 -62.45 -41.09
C ARG A 1064 90.45 -61.26 -40.13
N GLY A 1065 89.57 -61.27 -39.13
CA GLY A 1065 89.46 -60.15 -38.16
C GLY A 1065 90.37 -60.29 -36.95
N LEU A 1066 90.71 -61.53 -36.59
CA LEU A 1066 91.77 -61.84 -35.62
C LEU A 1066 93.12 -61.27 -36.10
N ASP A 1067 93.41 -61.39 -37.39
CA ASP A 1067 94.63 -60.86 -38.00
C ASP A 1067 94.71 -59.32 -37.84
N ARG A 1068 93.68 -58.58 -38.29
CA ARG A 1068 93.64 -57.09 -38.27
C ARG A 1068 93.85 -56.46 -36.89
N LEU A 1069 93.43 -57.13 -35.84
CA LEU A 1069 93.49 -56.59 -34.48
C LEU A 1069 94.90 -56.55 -33.92
N SER A 1070 95.71 -57.54 -34.29
CA SER A 1070 97.07 -57.72 -33.81
C SER A 1070 97.99 -56.57 -34.23
N ASP A 1071 97.75 -56.00 -35.42
CA ASP A 1071 98.59 -54.95 -36.02
C ASP A 1071 98.23 -53.51 -35.57
N SER A 1072 97.24 -53.32 -34.70
CA SER A 1072 96.59 -52.02 -34.46
C SER A 1072 97.38 -50.99 -33.63
N GLY A 1073 98.51 -51.35 -33.01
CA GLY A 1073 99.32 -50.44 -32.18
C GLY A 1073 98.66 -49.95 -30.89
N LEU A 1074 97.49 -50.47 -30.54
CA LEU A 1074 96.79 -50.18 -29.28
C LEU A 1074 97.46 -50.90 -28.10
N GLU A 1075 97.24 -50.42 -26.88
CA GLU A 1075 97.74 -51.05 -25.66
C GLU A 1075 97.24 -52.52 -25.54
N ALA A 1076 98.11 -53.45 -25.17
CA ALA A 1076 97.87 -54.89 -25.34
C ALA A 1076 96.60 -55.42 -24.65
N THR A 1077 96.24 -54.84 -23.50
CA THR A 1077 94.99 -55.10 -22.77
C THR A 1077 93.74 -54.71 -23.58
N THR A 1078 93.83 -53.65 -24.37
CA THR A 1078 92.76 -53.19 -25.27
C THR A 1078 92.65 -54.06 -26.51
N GLN A 1079 93.78 -54.50 -27.08
CA GLN A 1079 93.78 -55.43 -28.23
C GLN A 1079 93.13 -56.77 -27.90
N GLU A 1080 93.52 -57.42 -26.79
CA GLU A 1080 92.97 -58.72 -26.40
C GLU A 1080 91.47 -58.62 -26.04
N LYS A 1081 91.03 -57.49 -25.47
CA LYS A 1081 89.60 -57.24 -25.24
C LYS A 1081 88.81 -57.14 -26.54
N LEU A 1082 89.27 -56.35 -27.52
CA LEU A 1082 88.62 -56.24 -28.83
C LEU A 1082 88.61 -57.56 -29.60
N LYS A 1083 89.64 -58.40 -29.42
CA LYS A 1083 89.74 -59.74 -30.00
C LYS A 1083 88.70 -60.71 -29.43
N GLN A 1084 88.51 -60.69 -28.12
CA GLN A 1084 87.45 -61.45 -27.46
C GLN A 1084 86.06 -60.95 -27.88
N GLU A 1085 85.85 -59.63 -27.97
CA GLU A 1085 84.61 -59.05 -28.52
C GLU A 1085 84.34 -59.54 -29.95
N PHE A 1086 85.33 -59.50 -30.85
CA PHE A 1086 85.15 -59.90 -32.25
C PHE A 1086 84.88 -61.40 -32.43
N VAL A 1087 85.69 -62.27 -31.79
CA VAL A 1087 85.50 -63.73 -31.85
C VAL A 1087 84.13 -64.12 -31.33
N MET A 1088 83.73 -63.58 -30.17
CA MET A 1088 82.43 -63.84 -29.57
C MET A 1088 81.27 -63.47 -30.51
N VAL A 1089 81.40 -62.37 -31.26
CA VAL A 1089 80.38 -61.95 -32.22
C VAL A 1089 80.33 -62.84 -33.46
N ILE A 1090 81.48 -63.27 -34.02
CA ILE A 1090 81.47 -64.15 -35.19
C ILE A 1090 81.00 -65.57 -34.81
N ASP A 1091 81.41 -66.09 -33.64
CA ASP A 1091 80.89 -67.37 -33.12
C ASP A 1091 79.38 -67.31 -32.85
N ARG A 1092 78.88 -66.16 -32.37
CA ARG A 1092 77.45 -65.92 -32.28
C ARG A 1092 76.79 -65.97 -33.65
N ILE A 1093 77.37 -65.36 -34.70
CA ILE A 1093 76.82 -65.39 -36.06
C ILE A 1093 76.84 -66.80 -36.67
N ALA A 1094 77.87 -67.60 -36.41
CA ALA A 1094 77.93 -69.00 -36.83
C ALA A 1094 76.87 -69.85 -36.12
N LYS A 1095 76.69 -69.65 -34.80
CA LYS A 1095 75.65 -70.32 -34.02
C LYS A 1095 74.24 -69.88 -34.42
N GLU A 1096 74.01 -68.58 -34.63
CA GLU A 1096 72.77 -68.04 -35.21
C GLU A 1096 72.49 -68.58 -36.63
N GLY A 1097 73.50 -69.13 -37.31
CA GLY A 1097 73.33 -69.90 -38.55
C GLY A 1097 72.92 -71.35 -38.30
N GLN A 1098 73.51 -72.03 -37.31
CA GLN A 1098 73.10 -73.39 -36.92
C GLN A 1098 71.66 -73.43 -36.39
N ASP A 1099 71.27 -72.39 -35.66
CA ASP A 1099 69.94 -72.23 -35.07
C ASP A 1099 68.89 -71.68 -36.10
N ALA A 1100 69.26 -71.54 -37.38
CA ALA A 1100 68.35 -71.03 -38.40
C ALA A 1100 67.29 -72.08 -38.82
N THR A 1101 66.03 -71.66 -38.92
CA THR A 1101 64.89 -72.53 -39.29
C THR A 1101 64.43 -72.38 -40.75
N THR A 1102 65.02 -71.47 -41.51
CA THR A 1102 64.70 -71.23 -42.93
C THR A 1102 65.96 -70.91 -43.73
N ILE A 1103 66.02 -71.36 -44.98
CA ILE A 1103 67.26 -71.30 -45.78
C ILE A 1103 67.65 -69.84 -46.07
N ASN A 1104 66.64 -68.97 -46.25
CA ASN A 1104 66.83 -67.53 -46.38
C ASN A 1104 67.47 -66.87 -45.15
N ALA A 1105 67.10 -67.26 -43.92
CA ALA A 1105 67.69 -66.70 -42.71
C ALA A 1105 69.18 -67.08 -42.56
N LEU A 1106 69.53 -68.29 -43.00
CA LEU A 1106 70.89 -68.80 -42.99
C LEU A 1106 71.77 -68.15 -44.07
N ALA A 1107 71.24 -67.97 -45.29
CA ALA A 1107 71.97 -67.38 -46.42
C ALA A 1107 72.51 -65.96 -46.16
N VAL A 1108 71.95 -65.21 -45.20
CA VAL A 1108 72.37 -63.85 -44.84
C VAL A 1108 73.53 -63.82 -43.84
N LYS A 1109 73.75 -64.89 -43.06
CA LYS A 1109 74.75 -64.93 -41.97
C LYS A 1109 76.20 -64.67 -42.43
N PRO A 1110 76.67 -65.19 -43.58
CA PRO A 1110 77.99 -64.83 -44.09
C PRO A 1110 78.17 -63.32 -44.35
N ALA A 1111 77.13 -62.61 -44.78
CA ALA A 1111 77.21 -61.16 -44.97
C ALA A 1111 77.30 -60.38 -43.65
N GLN A 1112 76.63 -60.85 -42.59
CA GLN A 1112 76.71 -60.23 -41.26
C GLN A 1112 78.11 -60.36 -40.66
N ALA A 1113 78.75 -61.52 -40.82
CA ALA A 1113 80.14 -61.73 -40.40
C ALA A 1113 81.14 -60.78 -41.12
N ARG A 1114 80.89 -60.43 -42.39
CA ARG A 1114 81.69 -59.43 -43.12
C ARG A 1114 81.56 -58.01 -42.55
N SER A 1115 80.37 -57.60 -42.10
CA SER A 1115 80.16 -56.25 -41.53
C SER A 1115 80.86 -56.07 -40.17
N GLN A 1116 80.91 -57.11 -39.34
CA GLN A 1116 81.55 -57.04 -38.03
C GLN A 1116 83.08 -56.88 -38.13
N LEU A 1117 83.69 -57.46 -39.18
CA LEU A 1117 85.10 -57.24 -39.54
C LEU A 1117 85.39 -55.75 -39.86
N GLU A 1118 84.41 -55.05 -40.42
CA GLU A 1118 84.51 -53.63 -40.80
C GLU A 1118 84.30 -52.69 -39.61
N GLN A 1119 83.31 -52.94 -38.76
CA GLN A 1119 83.10 -52.17 -37.52
C GLN A 1119 84.28 -52.25 -36.55
N LEU A 1120 84.89 -53.44 -36.43
CA LEU A 1120 86.13 -53.63 -35.67
C LEU A 1120 87.24 -52.69 -36.17
N THR A 1121 87.36 -52.55 -37.49
CA THR A 1121 88.36 -51.69 -38.14
C THR A 1121 88.10 -50.21 -37.82
N GLY A 1122 86.83 -49.77 -37.78
CA GLY A 1122 86.46 -48.39 -37.43
C GLY A 1122 86.71 -48.02 -35.95
N ARG A 1123 86.41 -48.93 -35.01
CA ARG A 1123 86.63 -48.66 -33.56
C ARG A 1123 88.11 -48.49 -33.21
N ILE A 1124 89.00 -49.21 -33.90
CA ILE A 1124 90.46 -49.07 -33.77
C ILE A 1124 90.91 -47.64 -34.12
N ALA A 1125 90.27 -47.00 -35.11
CA ALA A 1125 90.62 -45.64 -35.55
C ALA A 1125 90.06 -44.51 -34.66
N ASP A 1126 88.92 -44.70 -33.99
CA ASP A 1126 88.31 -43.65 -33.15
C ASP A 1126 88.91 -43.60 -31.74
N MET A 1127 89.41 -44.73 -31.22
CA MET A 1127 90.04 -44.79 -29.89
C MET A 1127 91.41 -44.11 -29.84
N THR A 1128 92.16 -44.09 -30.94
CA THR A 1128 93.46 -43.40 -31.03
C THR A 1128 93.34 -41.86 -31.00
N ALA A 1129 92.14 -41.30 -31.20
CA ALA A 1129 91.93 -39.85 -31.31
C ALA A 1129 91.55 -39.11 -30.00
N LYS A 1130 91.07 -39.80 -28.95
CA LYS A 1130 90.38 -39.17 -27.80
C LYS A 1130 91.27 -38.77 -26.59
N LEU A 1131 92.58 -38.95 -26.65
CA LEU A 1131 93.53 -38.75 -25.53
C LEU A 1131 93.87 -37.26 -25.21
N ALA A 1132 92.89 -36.36 -25.18
CA ALA A 1132 93.12 -34.91 -25.40
C ALA A 1132 92.99 -33.94 -24.19
N VAL A 1133 91.80 -33.39 -23.85
CA VAL A 1133 91.71 -32.06 -23.16
C VAL A 1133 90.70 -31.97 -21.98
N LYS A 1134 91.18 -31.61 -20.76
CA LYS A 1134 90.61 -30.54 -19.90
C LYS A 1134 91.47 -30.20 -18.63
N PRO A 1135 91.43 -28.97 -18.06
CA PRO A 1135 92.31 -28.52 -16.94
C PRO A 1135 91.55 -28.02 -15.64
N PRO A 1136 92.11 -27.25 -14.66
CA PRO A 1136 92.45 -27.61 -13.24
C PRO A 1136 91.51 -27.00 -12.14
N VAL A 1137 91.71 -27.05 -10.79
CA VAL A 1137 92.61 -26.20 -9.92
C VAL A 1137 92.50 -26.50 -8.36
N VAL A 1138 93.65 -26.62 -7.64
CA VAL A 1138 93.99 -26.35 -6.18
C VAL A 1138 93.48 -27.23 -4.98
N LYS A 1139 94.31 -27.23 -3.90
CA LYS A 1139 94.42 -28.09 -2.69
C LYS A 1139 94.34 -27.30 -1.35
N PRO A 1140 94.31 -28.02 -0.19
CA PRO A 1140 95.15 -27.70 1.00
C PRO A 1140 95.86 -28.97 1.57
N LYS A 1141 96.84 -28.94 2.48
CA LYS A 1141 98.13 -28.25 2.71
C LYS A 1141 98.85 -29.09 3.81
N SER A 1142 100.17 -29.03 3.95
CA SER A 1142 100.96 -29.75 4.97
C SER A 1142 102.10 -28.89 5.54
N ASP A 1143 102.65 -29.28 6.69
CA ASP A 1143 103.65 -28.53 7.48
C ASP A 1143 105.08 -28.53 6.89
N ASP A 1144 105.85 -27.45 7.11
CA ASP A 1144 106.95 -27.41 8.11
C ASP A 1144 107.68 -26.02 8.16
N SER A 1145 108.08 -25.60 9.37
CA SER A 1145 109.05 -24.55 9.75
C SER A 1145 108.89 -23.07 9.29
N GLY A 1146 109.13 -22.12 10.21
CA GLY A 1146 109.51 -20.72 9.89
C GLY A 1146 108.69 -19.61 10.57
N GLU A 1147 109.39 -18.71 11.27
CA GLU A 1147 108.89 -17.57 12.06
C GLU A 1147 107.94 -16.56 11.37
N GLY A 1148 107.16 -15.83 12.19
CA GLY A 1148 107.04 -14.38 11.99
C GLY A 1148 105.69 -13.78 11.55
N THR A 1149 104.87 -13.40 12.54
CA THR A 1149 103.95 -12.24 12.54
C THR A 1149 102.75 -12.13 11.56
N ASN A 1150 101.60 -11.81 12.16
CA ASN A 1150 100.42 -11.09 11.62
C ASN A 1150 100.76 -9.98 10.58
N PRO A 1151 99.83 -9.52 9.69
CA PRO A 1151 98.45 -9.18 10.08
C PRO A 1151 97.28 -9.41 9.07
N GLU A 1152 96.11 -9.12 9.63
CA GLU A 1152 94.71 -9.03 9.16
C GLU A 1152 94.35 -8.39 7.79
N LEU A 1153 93.18 -8.82 7.25
CA LEU A 1153 92.10 -8.08 6.51
C LEU A 1153 92.49 -7.27 5.23
N VAL A 1154 91.72 -7.15 4.15
CA VAL A 1154 90.26 -6.88 3.96
C VAL A 1154 89.73 -7.48 2.62
N THR A 1155 88.41 -7.58 2.45
CA THR A 1155 87.63 -8.07 1.27
C THR A 1155 87.30 -6.95 0.21
N PRO A 1156 86.50 -7.14 -0.89
CA PRO A 1156 86.57 -8.09 -2.03
C PRO A 1156 86.18 -7.51 -3.45
N LYS A 1157 86.31 -8.32 -4.55
CA LYS A 1157 85.51 -8.40 -5.84
C LYS A 1157 86.27 -8.31 -7.19
N VAL A 1158 86.02 -9.28 -8.11
CA VAL A 1158 86.16 -9.19 -9.61
C VAL A 1158 85.12 -10.14 -10.30
N GLN A 1159 84.72 -9.88 -11.56
CA GLN A 1159 83.67 -10.61 -12.34
C GLN A 1159 84.17 -11.20 -13.68
N VAL A 1160 83.58 -12.31 -14.21
CA VAL A 1160 83.56 -12.70 -15.66
C VAL A 1160 82.32 -13.58 -16.04
N LYS A 1161 81.71 -13.36 -17.22
CA LYS A 1161 80.79 -14.23 -18.02
C LYS A 1161 81.09 -13.96 -19.53
N LYS A 1162 80.82 -14.78 -20.56
CA LYS A 1162 79.61 -15.56 -20.99
C LYS A 1162 80.03 -16.82 -21.81
N ALA A 1163 79.08 -17.67 -22.25
CA ALA A 1163 79.33 -18.87 -23.08
C ALA A 1163 78.57 -18.86 -24.45
N GLU A 1164 79.04 -19.68 -25.41
CA GLU A 1164 78.47 -19.82 -26.78
C GLU A 1164 77.41 -20.93 -26.90
N ARG A 1165 76.43 -20.76 -27.80
CA ARG A 1165 75.41 -21.76 -28.16
C ARG A 1165 75.17 -21.81 -29.67
N ILE A 1166 75.02 -23.02 -30.24
CA ILE A 1166 74.66 -23.24 -31.65
C ILE A 1166 73.13 -23.25 -31.81
N VAL A 1167 72.62 -22.58 -32.86
CA VAL A 1167 71.20 -22.50 -33.25
C VAL A 1167 71.10 -22.78 -34.76
N LYS A 1168 70.17 -23.63 -35.20
CA LYS A 1168 69.98 -23.93 -36.64
C LYS A 1168 68.99 -22.96 -37.29
N MET A 1169 69.24 -22.52 -38.53
CA MET A 1169 68.41 -21.50 -39.22
C MET A 1169 66.90 -21.84 -39.24
N ARG A 1170 66.58 -23.13 -39.33
CA ARG A 1170 65.22 -23.72 -39.32
C ARG A 1170 64.39 -23.43 -38.04
N GLN A 1171 64.95 -22.69 -37.06
CA GLN A 1171 64.33 -22.39 -35.75
C GLN A 1171 63.88 -20.92 -35.60
N LEU A 1172 64.09 -20.05 -36.60
CA LEU A 1172 63.78 -18.60 -36.52
C LEU A 1172 62.62 -18.15 -37.42
N LEU A 1173 62.43 -18.79 -38.57
CA LEU A 1173 61.26 -18.64 -39.45
C LEU A 1173 60.41 -19.91 -39.37
N ASP A 1174 59.09 -19.77 -39.50
CA ASP A 1174 58.21 -20.93 -39.53
C ASP A 1174 58.34 -21.62 -40.91
N PRO A 1175 58.41 -22.96 -40.98
CA PRO A 1175 58.46 -23.67 -42.26
C PRO A 1175 57.15 -23.49 -43.04
N GLY A 1176 57.18 -22.75 -44.14
CA GLY A 1176 56.04 -22.52 -45.02
C GLY A 1176 56.32 -21.46 -46.09
N ASP A 1177 55.41 -21.35 -47.07
CA ASP A 1177 55.53 -20.42 -48.19
C ASP A 1177 54.88 -19.07 -47.86
N TYR A 1178 55.64 -17.99 -48.02
CA TYR A 1178 55.16 -16.62 -47.81
C TYR A 1178 54.90 -15.95 -49.16
N LYS A 1179 53.68 -15.42 -49.35
CA LYS A 1179 53.30 -14.67 -50.56
C LYS A 1179 53.60 -13.17 -50.35
N LEU A 1180 54.18 -12.53 -51.36
CA LEU A 1180 54.57 -11.12 -51.36
C LEU A 1180 53.96 -10.47 -52.61
N GLU A 1181 53.00 -9.55 -52.45
CA GLU A 1181 52.37 -8.86 -53.59
C GLU A 1181 52.80 -7.38 -53.71
N ASP A 1182 53.16 -6.74 -52.59
CA ASP A 1182 53.69 -5.38 -52.56
C ASP A 1182 54.81 -5.19 -51.52
N SER A 1183 55.29 -3.95 -51.38
CA SER A 1183 56.36 -3.61 -50.41
C SER A 1183 55.90 -3.68 -48.96
N GLU A 1184 54.60 -3.62 -48.70
CA GLU A 1184 54.03 -3.67 -47.35
C GLU A 1184 54.11 -5.10 -46.80
N ASP A 1185 54.00 -6.12 -47.67
CA ASP A 1185 54.21 -7.52 -47.29
C ASP A 1185 55.66 -7.85 -46.91
N ILE A 1186 56.63 -7.24 -47.62
CA ILE A 1186 58.06 -7.38 -47.27
C ILE A 1186 58.32 -6.74 -45.90
N GLU A 1187 57.74 -5.57 -45.63
CA GLU A 1187 57.83 -4.93 -44.31
C GLU A 1187 57.19 -5.78 -43.21
N LYS A 1188 56.05 -6.45 -43.46
CA LYS A 1188 55.42 -7.39 -42.51
C LYS A 1188 56.35 -8.55 -42.14
N ILE A 1189 56.98 -9.22 -43.12
CA ILE A 1189 57.89 -10.35 -42.83
C ILE A 1189 59.19 -9.87 -42.18
N ALA A 1190 59.77 -8.76 -42.66
CA ALA A 1190 60.97 -8.20 -42.07
C ALA A 1190 60.73 -7.76 -40.62
N ALA A 1191 59.58 -7.15 -40.32
CA ALA A 1191 59.16 -6.84 -38.97
C ALA A 1191 59.00 -8.11 -38.11
N LEU A 1192 58.42 -9.20 -38.65
CA LEU A 1192 58.20 -10.44 -37.90
C LEU A 1192 59.50 -11.21 -37.62
N PHE A 1193 60.41 -11.31 -38.60
CA PHE A 1193 61.74 -11.88 -38.38
C PHE A 1193 62.56 -11.03 -37.40
N LYS A 1194 62.55 -9.71 -37.56
CA LYS A 1194 63.21 -8.78 -36.63
C LYS A 1194 62.63 -8.93 -35.21
N GLN A 1195 61.31 -8.95 -35.05
CA GLN A 1195 60.64 -9.14 -33.76
C GLN A 1195 61.04 -10.47 -33.09
N ARG A 1196 61.16 -11.56 -33.85
CA ARG A 1196 61.60 -12.86 -33.32
C ARG A 1196 63.09 -12.92 -32.99
N LEU A 1197 63.94 -12.32 -33.83
CA LEU A 1197 65.38 -12.27 -33.59
C LEU A 1197 65.69 -11.35 -32.40
N GLU A 1198 65.04 -10.18 -32.32
CA GLU A 1198 65.06 -9.31 -31.15
C GLU A 1198 64.48 -10.05 -29.93
N ALA A 1199 63.39 -10.81 -30.02
CA ALA A 1199 62.93 -11.62 -28.88
C ALA A 1199 63.99 -12.63 -28.37
N LYS A 1200 64.78 -13.24 -29.26
CA LYS A 1200 65.90 -14.13 -28.88
C LYS A 1200 67.16 -13.39 -28.39
N LEU A 1201 67.30 -12.10 -28.71
CA LEU A 1201 68.42 -11.25 -28.28
C LEU A 1201 68.12 -10.50 -26.97
N SER A 1202 66.88 -10.02 -26.82
CA SER A 1202 66.35 -9.25 -25.69
C SER A 1202 66.00 -10.11 -24.49
N SER A 1203 65.77 -11.42 -24.67
CA SER A 1203 65.37 -12.29 -23.57
C SER A 1203 66.40 -12.36 -22.42
N GLU A 1204 67.70 -12.28 -22.73
CA GLU A 1204 68.77 -12.28 -21.72
C GLU A 1204 70.00 -11.46 -22.13
N GLN A 1205 70.22 -10.29 -21.52
CA GLN A 1205 71.52 -9.60 -21.57
C GLN A 1205 72.59 -10.49 -20.88
N ASN A 1206 73.32 -11.34 -21.62
CA ASN A 1206 73.92 -12.60 -21.09
C ASN A 1206 74.70 -13.56 -22.06
N GLN A 1207 74.46 -13.65 -23.39
CA GLN A 1207 75.05 -14.72 -24.25
C GLN A 1207 75.54 -14.30 -25.66
N VAL A 1208 76.19 -15.23 -26.40
CA VAL A 1208 76.56 -15.17 -27.84
C VAL A 1208 76.01 -16.40 -28.57
N ILE A 1209 75.44 -16.21 -29.77
CA ILE A 1209 74.79 -17.27 -30.58
C ILE A 1209 75.57 -17.50 -31.88
N LYS A 1210 75.79 -18.77 -32.26
CA LYS A 1210 76.39 -19.19 -33.53
C LYS A 1210 75.34 -19.91 -34.38
N LEU A 1211 75.14 -19.48 -35.63
CA LEU A 1211 74.17 -20.12 -36.53
C LEU A 1211 74.81 -21.29 -37.31
N GLU A 1212 74.14 -22.44 -37.34
CA GLU A 1212 74.49 -23.58 -38.19
C GLU A 1212 73.45 -23.74 -39.31
N ILE A 1213 73.93 -23.96 -40.54
CA ILE A 1213 73.11 -24.20 -41.73
C ILE A 1213 73.37 -25.65 -42.14
N ASP A 1214 72.27 -26.36 -42.37
CA ASP A 1214 72.15 -27.81 -42.38
C ASP A 1214 71.00 -28.17 -43.33
#